data_AF-A0A7S4EGA5-F1
#
_entry.id   AF-A0A7S4EGA5-F1
#
_cell.length_a   1.000
_cell.length_b   1.000
_cell.length_c   1.000
_cell.angle_alpha   90.00
_cell.angle_beta   90.00
_cell.angle_gamma   90.00
#
_symmetry.space_group_name_H-M   'P 1'
#
loop_
_entity.id
_entity.type
_entity.pdbx_description
1 polymer ?
#
loop_
_entity_poly.entity_id
_entity_poly.type
_entity_poly.pdbx_seq_one_letter_code
_entity_poly.pdbx_strand_id
1 'polypeptide(L)'
;MKHSRSVIGRSRRRSRSRSHCWYRLPARIISLGAFRTFLIIATTITTSIIKTTATSSTMAHIECGVYLAPSSIPGAGLGMYVGNRTIQEGTAVTDEDILIPIIERTWHNEKHLTEKNFLWDEYIWNSNIFPFTEPEIGLDLLDDMQMVSPGVGSAANCYLTMVNVVDNDIKVSREGLLNDSPGQGAFSIYHGRSFRATNEMEPGQEIFVNYGEEYFGHREHIYGILPMQDDFDAADEILKIAQSLTIYNDGIVATAEDEDATDEDDETVREEVWDDLHSVIKDISNNPYTKPSRMLNAIPSDPSIAKEVLEDGGGGTAWQDHKRSIRALEWLEEHGQCADNIGVGKSTIPDAGRGAFATRFVPSGGLVSPAPLVHVGDLDTMAMFTEHVYNKKDKLVPNRSGAYTWQLMLNYCFAHEQSTLLLCPYGLLSSLINHSSGENANTRIQWSEKDRMRHPEWLENPIEAWAAEYHTGLQFDFVAKRDIEKGEELLIDYGPLWQDAWDTHVRAFRFDEYRFEQYLPSYELDELLLKEDNDLSFRLRTEDDRDYRLDGVQLYCRGWYLAKYGIEMQHWTRETPMCSIVRKLGKDSYLVRIIEWIDNSKDRRSDYYAYHQKSPIIRGLPRDAFFFEDLPYARDIHQEWAFRHPMMIPDDMFPKIWKNADNEPNGRTFLEFVKRALDDEEKDDEDEGEDDDDDDDEDEGEDDDDDDDENEEEEDNEDYQNDEEEDDDDDDDQSVRSKQR
;
A
#
# COMPACT_ATOMS: atom_id res chain seq x y z
N MET A 1 -49.99 -26.32 -20.74
CA MET A 1 -51.28 -25.59 -20.74
C MET A 1 -50.95 -24.12 -21.06
N LYS A 2 -51.04 -23.64 -22.31
CA LYS A 2 -52.16 -22.90 -22.96
C LYS A 2 -52.72 -21.78 -22.06
N HIS A 3 -52.59 -20.48 -22.36
CA HIS A 3 -53.04 -19.65 -23.51
C HIS A 3 -52.08 -18.44 -23.73
N SER A 4 -51.62 -17.94 -24.91
CA SER A 4 -52.22 -17.48 -26.19
C SER A 4 -53.20 -16.28 -26.03
N ARG A 5 -53.15 -15.09 -26.67
CA ARG A 5 -52.74 -14.68 -28.03
C ARG A 5 -52.90 -13.13 -28.19
N SER A 6 -51.93 -12.40 -28.77
CA SER A 6 -51.92 -11.68 -30.09
C SER A 6 -52.89 -10.49 -30.31
N VAL A 7 -52.54 -9.34 -30.93
CA VAL A 7 -52.35 -9.10 -32.40
C VAL A 7 -51.93 -7.63 -32.67
N ILE A 8 -50.79 -7.36 -33.35
CA ILE A 8 -50.53 -6.81 -34.73
C ILE A 8 -50.74 -5.31 -35.02
N GLY A 9 -49.68 -4.67 -35.57
CA GLY A 9 -49.73 -3.55 -36.52
C GLY A 9 -48.37 -3.29 -37.21
N ARG A 10 -48.27 -3.53 -38.53
CA ARG A 10 -47.05 -3.44 -39.39
C ARG A 10 -47.17 -2.28 -40.40
N SER A 11 -46.06 -1.61 -40.74
CA SER A 11 -45.79 -0.98 -42.07
C SER A 11 -44.33 -0.47 -42.15
N ARG A 12 -43.37 -1.13 -42.83
CA ARG A 12 -42.79 -0.84 -44.20
C ARG A 12 -42.65 0.67 -44.52
N ARG A 13 -41.54 1.24 -45.06
CA ARG A 13 -40.66 0.81 -46.18
C ARG A 13 -39.46 1.80 -46.41
N ARG A 14 -38.32 1.25 -46.87
CA ARG A 14 -37.38 1.71 -47.96
C ARG A 14 -36.31 2.84 -47.79
N SER A 15 -35.05 2.37 -47.84
CA SER A 15 -33.93 2.67 -48.79
C SER A 15 -33.30 4.06 -48.94
N ARG A 16 -31.96 4.13 -48.81
CA ARG A 16 -31.04 4.66 -49.85
C ARG A 16 -29.58 4.26 -49.60
N SER A 17 -28.81 4.21 -50.69
CA SER A 17 -27.45 3.67 -50.84
C SER A 17 -26.49 4.72 -51.44
N ARG A 18 -25.18 4.39 -51.40
CA ARG A 18 -23.98 4.95 -52.10
C ARG A 18 -23.23 6.03 -51.30
N SER A 19 -21.95 5.92 -50.90
CA SER A 19 -20.66 5.50 -51.51
C SER A 19 -20.09 6.45 -52.57
N HIS A 20 -18.91 7.05 -52.33
CA HIS A 20 -17.78 7.20 -53.27
C HIS A 20 -16.52 7.85 -52.63
N CYS A 21 -15.40 7.60 -53.29
CA CYS A 21 -13.99 7.66 -52.89
C CYS A 21 -13.18 8.71 -53.71
N TRP A 22 -12.10 9.25 -53.11
CA TRP A 22 -10.74 9.54 -53.66
C TRP A 22 -10.35 10.88 -54.37
N TYR A 23 -9.31 11.53 -53.79
CA TYR A 23 -7.98 11.97 -54.32
C TYR A 23 -7.62 13.39 -54.84
N ARG A 24 -6.58 13.95 -54.16
CA ARG A 24 -5.31 14.67 -54.56
C ARG A 24 -5.26 15.99 -55.38
N LEU A 25 -4.62 17.00 -54.76
CA LEU A 25 -3.46 17.89 -55.15
C LEU A 25 -2.89 17.82 -56.59
N PRO A 26 -2.22 18.89 -57.16
CA PRO A 26 -1.06 19.59 -56.54
C PRO A 26 -0.73 21.08 -56.91
N ALA A 27 -0.04 21.74 -55.97
CA ALA A 27 1.22 22.57 -55.97
C ALA A 27 1.70 23.53 -57.11
N ARG A 28 2.54 24.51 -56.64
CA ARG A 28 3.66 25.28 -57.27
C ARG A 28 3.33 26.68 -57.89
N ILE A 29 4.12 27.78 -57.86
CA ILE A 29 5.47 28.18 -57.36
C ILE A 29 5.76 29.70 -57.68
N ILE A 30 6.56 30.40 -56.84
CA ILE A 30 7.62 31.46 -57.06
C ILE A 30 7.35 32.86 -57.70
N SER A 31 7.73 33.93 -56.97
CA SER A 31 8.76 35.01 -57.26
C SER A 31 8.35 36.35 -56.57
N LEU A 32 9.09 36.96 -55.62
CA LEU A 32 10.38 37.69 -55.63
C LEU A 32 10.43 38.98 -56.48
N GLY A 33 10.58 40.15 -55.81
CA GLY A 33 10.95 41.42 -56.43
C GLY A 33 10.78 42.64 -55.52
N ALA A 34 11.88 43.15 -54.96
CA ALA A 34 11.97 44.34 -54.11
C ALA A 34 12.06 45.65 -54.92
N PHE A 35 11.65 46.80 -54.35
CA PHE A 35 12.33 48.10 -54.53
C PHE A 35 11.88 49.13 -53.47
N ARG A 36 12.86 49.81 -52.88
CA ARG A 36 12.72 50.99 -51.99
C ARG A 36 12.42 52.25 -52.80
N THR A 37 11.71 53.25 -52.24
CA THR A 37 12.21 54.60 -51.89
C THR A 37 11.07 55.49 -51.34
N PHE A 38 11.44 56.35 -50.38
CA PHE A 38 10.70 57.30 -49.54
C PHE A 38 9.70 58.28 -50.21
N LEU A 39 8.63 58.62 -49.48
CA LEU A 39 8.15 60.00 -49.32
C LEU A 39 7.33 60.15 -48.01
N ILE A 40 7.65 61.17 -47.21
CA ILE A 40 6.94 61.58 -45.98
C ILE A 40 5.87 62.61 -46.36
N ILE A 41 4.61 62.40 -45.98
CA ILE A 41 3.65 63.48 -45.64
C ILE A 41 2.74 62.98 -44.50
N ALA A 42 2.72 63.74 -43.40
CA ALA A 42 1.83 63.53 -42.27
C ALA A 42 0.46 64.16 -42.53
N THR A 43 -0.64 63.48 -42.15
CA THR A 43 -1.74 64.02 -41.32
C THR A 43 -2.86 62.99 -41.11
N THR A 44 -3.06 62.60 -39.85
CA THR A 44 -4.31 62.31 -39.13
C THR A 44 -5.54 61.77 -39.91
N ILE A 45 -6.05 60.60 -39.50
CA ILE A 45 -7.42 60.36 -38.94
C ILE A 45 -7.75 58.85 -38.87
N THR A 46 -8.34 58.45 -37.72
CA THR A 46 -9.07 57.21 -37.39
C THR A 46 -8.33 55.86 -37.39
N THR A 47 -7.89 55.44 -36.21
CA THR A 47 -7.73 54.02 -35.85
C THR A 47 -9.11 53.37 -35.71
N SER A 48 -9.57 52.70 -36.77
CA SER A 48 -10.54 51.63 -36.61
C SER A 48 -9.86 50.46 -35.91
N ILE A 49 -10.19 50.27 -34.64
CA ILE A 49 -9.91 49.03 -33.92
C ILE A 49 -10.70 47.93 -34.62
N ILE A 50 -10.03 47.17 -35.49
CA ILE A 50 -10.51 45.85 -35.89
C ILE A 50 -10.34 45.00 -34.64
N LYS A 51 -11.43 44.83 -33.88
CA LYS A 51 -11.56 43.71 -32.94
C LYS A 51 -11.55 42.45 -33.79
N THR A 52 -10.36 41.93 -34.04
CA THR A 52 -10.17 40.53 -34.36
C THR A 52 -10.69 39.79 -33.13
N THR A 53 -11.93 39.32 -33.20
CA THR A 53 -12.43 38.29 -32.31
C THR A 53 -11.61 37.03 -32.61
N ALA A 54 -10.43 36.97 -32.00
CA ALA A 54 -9.84 35.69 -31.65
C ALA A 54 -10.90 35.01 -30.80
N THR A 55 -11.56 34.01 -31.37
CA THR A 55 -12.15 32.93 -30.58
C THR A 55 -10.97 32.32 -29.83
N SER A 56 -10.68 32.89 -28.66
CA SER A 56 -10.06 32.17 -27.56
C SER A 56 -10.93 30.94 -27.39
N SER A 57 -10.46 29.79 -27.89
CA SER A 57 -10.86 28.55 -27.27
C SER A 57 -10.27 28.65 -25.88
N THR A 58 -11.05 29.16 -24.94
CA THR A 58 -10.87 28.86 -23.53
C THR A 58 -10.70 27.34 -23.49
N MET A 59 -9.47 26.87 -23.27
CA MET A 59 -9.27 25.48 -22.88
C MET A 59 -10.24 25.30 -21.72
N ALA A 60 -11.24 24.44 -21.90
CA ALA A 60 -12.16 24.13 -20.82
C ALA A 60 -11.27 23.73 -19.63
N HIS A 61 -11.42 24.42 -18.49
CA HIS A 61 -10.69 24.08 -17.29
C HIS A 61 -10.83 22.57 -17.07
N ILE A 62 -9.72 21.85 -17.03
CA ILE A 62 -9.76 20.41 -16.75
C ILE A 62 -10.15 20.31 -15.28
N GLU A 63 -11.39 19.91 -15.02
CA GLU A 63 -11.92 19.73 -13.67
C GLU A 63 -11.23 18.56 -12.98
N CYS A 64 -10.13 18.80 -12.28
CA CYS A 64 -9.43 17.74 -11.57
C CYS A 64 -10.17 17.34 -10.29
N GLY A 65 -10.35 16.04 -10.08
CA GLY A 65 -10.98 15.47 -8.89
C GLY A 65 -9.99 15.19 -7.76
N VAL A 66 -8.71 14.94 -8.07
CA VAL A 66 -7.65 14.75 -7.07
C VAL A 66 -6.35 15.36 -7.57
N TYR A 67 -5.70 16.19 -6.74
CA TYR A 67 -4.39 16.78 -7.01
C TYR A 67 -3.29 16.09 -6.20
N LEU A 68 -2.10 16.05 -6.76
CA LEU A 68 -0.85 15.83 -6.03
C LEU A 68 -0.11 17.17 -5.96
N ALA A 69 0.20 17.66 -4.76
CA ALA A 69 0.84 18.95 -4.54
C ALA A 69 1.70 18.91 -3.25
N PRO A 70 2.54 19.91 -2.96
CA PRO A 70 3.24 19.97 -1.67
C PRO A 70 2.27 19.89 -0.48
N SER A 71 2.54 18.98 0.46
CA SER A 71 1.69 18.71 1.62
C SER A 71 1.54 19.94 2.51
N SER A 72 0.43 19.99 3.27
CA SER A 72 0.20 20.97 4.32
C SER A 72 1.10 20.69 5.52
N ILE A 73 1.50 19.43 5.72
CA ILE A 73 2.44 19.01 6.74
C ILE A 73 3.85 19.48 6.34
N PRO A 74 4.51 20.33 7.15
CA PRO A 74 5.86 20.78 6.84
C PRO A 74 6.83 19.60 6.73
N GLY A 75 7.55 19.51 5.62
CA GLY A 75 8.59 18.50 5.40
C GLY A 75 8.11 17.11 4.95
N ALA A 76 6.80 16.85 4.91
CA ALA A 76 6.24 15.57 4.48
C ALA A 76 6.36 15.31 2.96
N GLY A 77 6.75 16.32 2.17
CA GLY A 77 6.89 16.19 0.72
C GLY A 77 5.57 16.48 0.01
N LEU A 78 5.11 15.54 -0.82
CA LEU A 78 3.86 15.67 -1.57
C LEU A 78 2.69 15.12 -0.75
N GLY A 79 1.51 15.71 -0.92
CA GLY A 79 0.24 15.28 -0.37
C GLY A 79 -0.83 15.23 -1.44
N MET A 80 -1.88 14.45 -1.16
CA MET A 80 -3.03 14.31 -2.04
C MET A 80 -4.15 15.24 -1.61
N TYR A 81 -4.79 15.94 -2.55
CA TYR A 81 -5.84 16.91 -2.25
C TYR A 81 -7.11 16.60 -3.02
N VAL A 82 -8.25 16.77 -2.36
CA VAL A 82 -9.56 16.80 -3.01
C VAL A 82 -9.58 17.94 -4.01
N GLY A 83 -10.00 17.63 -5.23
CA GLY A 83 -10.10 18.61 -6.30
C GLY A 83 -11.34 19.49 -6.19
N ASN A 84 -11.94 19.80 -7.33
CA ASN A 84 -13.00 20.82 -7.42
C ASN A 84 -14.39 20.35 -6.96
N ARG A 85 -14.51 19.16 -6.37
CA ARG A 85 -15.78 18.55 -5.97
C ARG A 85 -15.69 17.97 -4.58
N THR A 86 -16.70 18.28 -3.76
CA THR A 86 -16.91 17.63 -2.47
C THR A 86 -17.04 16.12 -2.63
N ILE A 87 -16.34 15.38 -1.79
CA ILE A 87 -16.44 13.92 -1.69
C ILE A 87 -17.35 13.59 -0.52
N GLN A 88 -18.35 12.74 -0.75
CA GLN A 88 -19.33 12.38 0.27
C GLN A 88 -18.79 11.22 1.12
N GLU A 89 -19.22 11.16 2.38
CA GLU A 89 -18.91 10.04 3.27
C GLU A 89 -19.26 8.68 2.62
N GLY A 90 -18.37 7.70 2.78
CA GLY A 90 -18.50 6.35 2.23
C GLY A 90 -18.22 6.23 0.73
N THR A 91 -17.96 7.34 0.03
CA THR A 91 -17.61 7.31 -1.40
C THR A 91 -16.11 7.10 -1.60
N ALA A 92 -15.75 6.36 -2.65
CA ALA A 92 -14.35 6.14 -3.00
C ALA A 92 -13.73 7.45 -3.51
N VAL A 93 -12.54 7.77 -3.01
CA VAL A 93 -11.80 9.00 -3.36
C VAL A 93 -11.13 8.86 -4.73
N THR A 94 -10.63 7.67 -5.05
CA THR A 94 -9.99 7.32 -6.31
C THR A 94 -10.48 5.94 -6.79
N ASP A 95 -10.06 5.51 -7.98
CA ASP A 95 -10.34 4.16 -8.49
C ASP A 95 -9.50 3.09 -7.75
N GLU A 96 -9.79 1.81 -7.99
CA GLU A 96 -9.14 0.67 -7.30
C GLU A 96 -7.61 0.59 -7.56
N ASP A 97 -6.81 0.65 -6.49
CA ASP A 97 -5.37 0.44 -6.48
C ASP A 97 -5.01 -1.07 -6.50
N ILE A 98 -3.74 -1.38 -6.74
CA ILE A 98 -3.16 -2.72 -6.62
C ILE A 98 -2.25 -2.81 -5.39
N LEU A 99 -1.99 -4.05 -4.95
CA LEU A 99 -0.95 -4.33 -3.97
C LEU A 99 0.13 -5.19 -4.63
N ILE A 100 1.40 -4.84 -4.52
CA ILE A 100 2.50 -5.61 -5.12
C ILE A 100 3.27 -6.28 -3.98
N PRO A 101 3.32 -7.61 -3.93
CA PRO A 101 4.03 -8.33 -2.88
C PRO A 101 5.55 -8.21 -3.02
N ILE A 102 6.21 -8.05 -1.89
CA ILE A 102 7.64 -8.25 -1.65
C ILE A 102 7.76 -9.41 -0.68
N ILE A 103 8.40 -10.49 -1.12
CA ILE A 103 8.36 -11.78 -0.44
C ILE A 103 9.70 -12.05 0.22
N GLU A 104 9.73 -12.23 1.54
CA GLU A 104 10.89 -12.73 2.29
C GLU A 104 12.20 -12.00 1.95
N ARG A 105 12.12 -10.69 1.63
CA ARG A 105 13.27 -9.92 1.11
C ARG A 105 14.43 -9.95 2.09
N THR A 106 14.13 -9.81 3.37
CA THR A 106 15.12 -9.86 4.46
C THR A 106 15.80 -11.21 4.52
N TRP A 107 15.09 -12.32 4.34
CA TRP A 107 15.69 -13.65 4.33
C TRP A 107 16.55 -13.89 3.08
N HIS A 108 16.08 -13.48 1.90
CA HIS A 108 16.84 -13.61 0.65
C HIS A 108 18.12 -12.74 0.65
N ASN A 109 18.06 -11.56 1.27
CA ASN A 109 19.07 -10.52 1.13
C ASN A 109 19.72 -10.08 2.46
N GLU A 110 19.56 -10.84 3.55
CA GLU A 110 19.92 -10.48 4.94
C GLU A 110 21.25 -9.70 5.09
N LYS A 111 22.33 -10.15 4.41
CA LYS A 111 23.65 -9.50 4.43
C LYS A 111 23.79 -8.27 3.51
N HIS A 112 23.01 -8.17 2.43
CA HIS A 112 22.94 -6.96 1.60
C HIS A 112 22.17 -5.82 2.28
N LEU A 113 21.33 -6.14 3.27
CA LEU A 113 20.47 -5.19 3.98
C LEU A 113 21.15 -4.53 5.18
N THR A 114 22.24 -5.10 5.69
CA THR A 114 23.02 -4.48 6.78
C THR A 114 23.81 -3.26 6.32
N GLU A 115 23.99 -3.05 5.01
CA GLU A 115 24.86 -1.98 4.46
C GLU A 115 24.11 -0.86 3.72
N LYS A 116 22.85 -1.07 3.30
CA LYS A 116 22.12 -0.11 2.46
C LYS A 116 20.65 -0.01 2.86
N ASN A 117 20.16 1.24 2.91
CA ASN A 117 18.75 1.53 3.15
C ASN A 117 17.90 1.07 1.96
N PHE A 118 16.79 0.40 2.24
CA PHE A 118 15.78 0.08 1.24
C PHE A 118 14.61 1.03 1.42
N LEU A 119 14.56 2.08 0.60
CA LEU A 119 13.59 3.17 0.75
C LEU A 119 12.13 2.69 0.74
N TRP A 120 11.83 1.59 0.05
CA TRP A 120 10.50 0.98 0.09
C TRP A 120 10.05 0.60 1.50
N ASP A 121 10.94 0.38 2.48
CA ASP A 121 10.57 0.14 3.88
C ASP A 121 9.75 1.31 4.50
N GLU A 122 9.79 2.50 3.90
CA GLU A 122 8.95 3.65 4.27
C GLU A 122 7.59 3.69 3.54
N TYR A 123 7.33 2.79 2.60
CA TYR A 123 6.17 2.79 1.69
C TYR A 123 5.49 1.41 1.56
N ILE A 124 5.76 0.49 2.48
CA ILE A 124 5.21 -0.86 2.50
C ILE A 124 4.55 -1.19 3.84
N TRP A 125 3.65 -2.17 3.79
CA TRP A 125 2.95 -2.67 4.97
C TRP A 125 3.04 -4.18 5.04
N ASN A 126 3.03 -4.74 6.25
CA ASN A 126 2.95 -6.19 6.42
C ASN A 126 1.63 -6.73 5.87
N SER A 127 1.66 -7.91 5.27
CA SER A 127 0.47 -8.45 4.62
C SER A 127 -0.68 -8.73 5.61
N ASN A 128 -0.37 -8.99 6.88
CA ASN A 128 -1.32 -9.23 7.95
C ASN A 128 -2.18 -8.03 8.38
N ILE A 129 -1.82 -6.79 8.00
CA ILE A 129 -2.65 -5.61 8.29
C ILE A 129 -3.86 -5.49 7.36
N PHE A 130 -3.82 -6.19 6.24
CA PHE A 130 -4.87 -6.17 5.23
C PHE A 130 -5.88 -7.28 5.52
N PRO A 131 -7.16 -7.07 5.16
CA PRO A 131 -8.24 -8.03 5.41
C PRO A 131 -8.21 -9.24 4.47
N PHE A 132 -7.04 -9.80 4.23
CA PHE A 132 -6.89 -11.06 3.52
C PHE A 132 -7.34 -12.23 4.39
N THR A 133 -7.85 -13.26 3.74
CA THR A 133 -8.03 -14.58 4.34
C THR A 133 -6.70 -15.34 4.32
N GLU A 134 -6.47 -16.22 5.30
CA GLU A 134 -5.26 -17.08 5.33
C GLU A 134 -5.01 -17.80 3.99
N PRO A 135 -6.02 -18.34 3.27
CA PRO A 135 -5.80 -18.99 1.97
C PRO A 135 -5.32 -18.06 0.84
N GLU A 136 -5.66 -16.76 0.92
CA GLU A 136 -5.28 -15.76 -0.09
C GLU A 136 -3.79 -15.40 -0.03
N ILE A 137 -3.18 -15.48 1.16
CA ILE A 137 -1.74 -15.20 1.36
C ILE A 137 -0.91 -16.48 1.55
N GLY A 138 -1.46 -17.49 2.19
CA GLY A 138 -0.70 -18.64 2.69
C GLY A 138 -0.20 -18.36 4.10
N LEU A 139 -0.47 -19.27 5.04
CA LEU A 139 -0.07 -19.11 6.45
C LEU A 139 1.43 -18.89 6.65
N ASP A 140 2.26 -19.41 5.75
CA ASP A 140 3.72 -19.26 5.77
C ASP A 140 4.18 -17.86 5.38
N LEU A 141 3.36 -17.07 4.68
CA LEU A 141 3.74 -15.77 4.13
C LEU A 141 3.07 -14.58 4.84
N LEU A 142 2.12 -14.81 5.75
CA LEU A 142 1.38 -13.71 6.40
C LEU A 142 2.29 -12.72 7.13
N ASP A 143 3.31 -13.23 7.83
CA ASP A 143 4.24 -12.41 8.61
C ASP A 143 5.48 -11.98 7.82
N ASP A 144 5.84 -12.71 6.75
CA ASP A 144 7.09 -12.51 5.99
C ASP A 144 6.88 -11.86 4.60
N MET A 145 5.62 -11.62 4.21
CA MET A 145 5.28 -10.88 3.00
C MET A 145 4.90 -9.43 3.34
N GLN A 146 5.54 -8.51 2.63
CA GLN A 146 5.23 -7.09 2.65
C GLN A 146 4.49 -6.72 1.37
N MET A 147 3.59 -5.74 1.44
CA MET A 147 2.79 -5.27 0.33
C MET A 147 3.08 -3.81 0.05
N VAL A 148 3.32 -3.53 -1.23
CA VAL A 148 3.48 -2.18 -1.75
C VAL A 148 2.15 -1.72 -2.32
N SER A 149 1.71 -0.50 -2.00
CA SER A 149 0.47 0.07 -2.53
C SER A 149 0.76 1.31 -3.37
N PRO A 150 1.11 1.14 -4.66
CA PRO A 150 1.47 2.25 -5.53
C PRO A 150 0.24 3.09 -5.91
N GLY A 151 -0.11 4.04 -5.05
CA GLY A 151 -1.29 4.87 -5.24
C GLY A 151 -1.57 5.69 -4.01
N VAL A 152 -2.81 5.68 -3.53
CA VAL A 152 -3.19 6.42 -2.32
C VAL A 152 -2.37 5.95 -1.12
N GLY A 153 -2.08 4.64 -1.01
CA GLY A 153 -1.30 4.10 0.11
C GLY A 153 0.05 4.80 0.28
N SER A 154 0.84 4.90 -0.79
CA SER A 154 2.16 5.55 -0.75
C SER A 154 2.14 7.07 -1.01
N ALA A 155 1.06 7.64 -1.59
CA ALA A 155 1.01 9.05 -1.97
C ALA A 155 0.26 9.96 -0.98
N ALA A 156 -0.67 9.42 -0.20
CA ALA A 156 -1.33 10.16 0.87
C ALA A 156 -0.50 10.11 2.15
N ASN A 157 -0.40 11.26 2.84
CA ASN A 157 0.29 11.34 4.12
C ASN A 157 -0.61 10.85 5.26
N CYS A 158 -0.02 10.67 6.44
CA CYS A 158 -0.76 10.43 7.67
C CYS A 158 -0.68 11.64 8.60
N TYR A 159 -1.84 12.08 9.06
CA TYR A 159 -2.00 12.96 10.21
C TYR A 159 -3.07 12.32 11.09
N LEU A 160 -2.66 11.68 12.20
CA LEU A 160 -3.50 10.73 12.96
C LEU A 160 -4.89 11.28 13.31
N THR A 161 -4.97 12.53 13.75
CA THR A 161 -6.24 13.17 14.14
C THR A 161 -7.08 13.70 12.98
N MET A 162 -6.50 13.78 11.78
CA MET A 162 -7.17 14.28 10.57
C MET A 162 -7.34 13.20 9.51
N VAL A 163 -7.14 11.92 9.87
CA VAL A 163 -7.45 10.78 9.00
C VAL A 163 -8.89 10.94 8.51
N ASN A 164 -9.05 11.01 7.19
CA ASN A 164 -10.33 11.28 6.55
C ASN A 164 -10.67 10.25 5.46
N VAL A 165 -9.83 9.23 5.30
CA VAL A 165 -10.11 8.05 4.47
C VAL A 165 -9.78 6.77 5.21
N VAL A 166 -10.57 5.73 4.91
CA VAL A 166 -10.35 4.36 5.37
C VAL A 166 -10.19 3.45 4.16
N ASP A 167 -9.27 2.49 4.24
CA ASP A 167 -9.12 1.49 3.19
C ASP A 167 -10.22 0.43 3.26
N ASN A 168 -10.47 -0.20 2.12
CA ASN A 168 -11.52 -1.19 1.93
C ASN A 168 -11.12 -2.20 0.85
N ASP A 169 -11.82 -3.33 0.85
CA ASP A 169 -11.92 -4.38 -0.18
C ASP A 169 -10.61 -4.69 -0.92
N ILE A 170 -9.99 -5.83 -0.62
CA ILE A 170 -8.95 -6.39 -1.49
C ILE A 170 -9.48 -7.69 -2.08
N LYS A 171 -9.17 -7.91 -3.34
CA LYS A 171 -9.58 -9.08 -4.12
C LYS A 171 -8.32 -9.77 -4.62
N VAL A 172 -8.33 -11.08 -4.59
CA VAL A 172 -7.29 -11.93 -5.17
C VAL A 172 -7.85 -12.60 -6.41
N SER A 173 -7.30 -12.31 -7.59
CA SER A 173 -7.79 -12.87 -8.84
C SER A 173 -6.76 -12.78 -9.96
N ARG A 174 -6.80 -13.73 -10.92
CA ARG A 174 -5.98 -13.68 -12.15
C ARG A 174 -6.57 -12.78 -13.25
N GLU A 175 -7.59 -12.00 -12.95
CA GLU A 175 -8.22 -11.03 -13.87
C GLU A 175 -8.70 -11.65 -15.21
N GLY A 176 -9.10 -12.92 -15.13
CA GLY A 176 -9.58 -13.71 -16.26
C GLY A 176 -8.48 -14.07 -17.26
N LEU A 177 -7.23 -14.21 -16.81
CA LEU A 177 -6.21 -14.97 -17.52
C LEU A 177 -6.62 -16.44 -17.66
N LEU A 178 -6.11 -17.08 -18.71
CA LEU A 178 -6.20 -18.53 -18.88
C LEU A 178 -5.13 -19.24 -18.04
N ASN A 179 -5.37 -20.53 -17.75
CA ASN A 179 -4.42 -21.37 -17.01
C ASN A 179 -3.07 -21.53 -17.70
N ASP A 180 -3.00 -21.37 -19.01
CA ASP A 180 -1.78 -21.52 -19.81
C ASP A 180 -1.24 -20.16 -20.30
N SER A 181 -1.65 -19.06 -19.66
CA SER A 181 -1.19 -17.73 -20.02
C SER A 181 0.29 -17.54 -19.66
N PRO A 182 1.15 -17.04 -20.58
CA PRO A 182 2.52 -16.68 -20.26
C PRO A 182 2.63 -15.48 -19.30
N GLY A 183 1.53 -14.75 -19.04
CA GLY A 183 1.47 -13.66 -18.07
C GLY A 183 1.32 -14.11 -16.62
N GLN A 184 1.18 -15.41 -16.35
CA GLN A 184 1.07 -15.90 -14.98
C GLN A 184 2.28 -15.55 -14.13
N GLY A 185 2.00 -15.04 -12.94
CA GLY A 185 3.01 -14.54 -12.01
C GLY A 185 3.74 -13.27 -12.49
N ALA A 186 3.44 -12.72 -13.67
CA ALA A 186 4.13 -11.54 -14.23
C ALA A 186 3.56 -10.19 -13.75
N PHE A 187 2.42 -10.20 -13.07
CA PHE A 187 1.81 -9.03 -12.46
C PHE A 187 1.08 -9.44 -11.18
N SER A 188 0.71 -8.46 -10.36
CA SER A 188 0.04 -8.72 -9.10
C SER A 188 -1.39 -9.21 -9.29
N ILE A 189 -1.73 -10.26 -8.54
CA ILE A 189 -3.09 -10.79 -8.41
C ILE A 189 -3.89 -10.10 -7.29
N TYR A 190 -3.26 -9.21 -6.52
CA TYR A 190 -3.86 -8.46 -5.43
C TYR A 190 -4.30 -7.09 -5.92
N HIS A 191 -5.61 -6.87 -6.02
CA HIS A 191 -6.20 -5.65 -6.56
C HIS A 191 -7.49 -5.29 -5.83
N GLY A 192 -8.12 -4.19 -6.22
CA GLY A 192 -9.39 -3.78 -5.64
C GLY A 192 -9.27 -2.83 -4.47
N ARG A 193 -8.05 -2.63 -3.93
CA ARG A 193 -7.81 -1.78 -2.76
C ARG A 193 -8.34 -0.38 -3.06
N SER A 194 -9.30 0.09 -2.29
CA SER A 194 -9.90 1.41 -2.49
C SER A 194 -9.97 2.18 -1.18
N PHE A 195 -9.93 3.50 -1.28
CA PHE A 195 -9.98 4.39 -0.12
C PHE A 195 -11.29 5.16 -0.14
N ARG A 196 -12.07 5.03 0.94
CA ARG A 196 -13.37 5.68 1.09
C ARG A 196 -13.28 6.80 2.10
N ALA A 197 -13.94 7.92 1.80
CA ALA A 197 -14.02 9.03 2.73
C ALA A 197 -14.76 8.61 4.01
N THR A 198 -14.21 8.91 5.19
CA THR A 198 -14.85 8.64 6.50
C THR A 198 -15.82 9.73 6.92
N ASN A 199 -15.75 10.89 6.26
CA ASN A 199 -16.62 12.04 6.44
C ASN A 199 -16.75 12.78 5.09
N GLU A 200 -17.63 13.78 5.03
CA GLU A 200 -17.64 14.69 3.88
C GLU A 200 -16.31 15.44 3.80
N MET A 201 -15.72 15.49 2.60
CA MET A 201 -14.44 16.18 2.34
C MET A 201 -14.66 17.34 1.39
N GLU A 202 -14.20 18.52 1.76
CA GLU A 202 -14.40 19.74 0.99
C GLU A 202 -13.34 19.95 -0.11
N PRO A 203 -13.64 20.73 -1.16
CA PRO A 203 -12.68 21.05 -2.20
C PRO A 203 -11.39 21.64 -1.63
N GLY A 204 -10.25 21.09 -2.05
CA GLY A 204 -8.93 21.52 -1.62
C GLY A 204 -8.45 20.92 -0.29
N GLN A 205 -9.25 20.10 0.39
CA GLN A 205 -8.85 19.40 1.61
C GLN A 205 -7.81 18.30 1.30
N GLU A 206 -6.76 18.21 2.12
CA GLU A 206 -5.77 17.13 2.03
C GLU A 206 -6.39 15.79 2.46
N ILE A 207 -6.03 14.73 1.76
CA ILE A 207 -6.43 13.36 2.02
C ILE A 207 -5.39 12.73 2.93
N PHE A 208 -5.82 12.26 4.11
CA PHE A 208 -4.97 11.62 5.10
C PHE A 208 -5.41 10.18 5.37
N VAL A 209 -4.45 9.27 5.27
CA VAL A 209 -4.61 7.84 5.60
C VAL A 209 -4.05 7.56 7.00
N ASN A 210 -4.45 6.44 7.59
CA ASN A 210 -3.93 6.01 8.89
C ASN A 210 -2.70 5.10 8.73
N TYR A 211 -1.54 5.50 9.24
CA TYR A 211 -0.33 4.65 9.30
C TYR A 211 -0.25 3.80 10.58
N GLY A 212 -1.12 4.05 11.56
CA GLY A 212 -1.09 3.45 12.90
C GLY A 212 -0.18 4.23 13.86
N GLU A 213 -0.56 4.27 15.13
CA GLU A 213 0.24 4.96 16.16
C GLU A 213 1.61 4.31 16.36
N GLU A 214 1.70 2.99 16.22
CA GLU A 214 2.94 2.22 16.32
C GLU A 214 4.00 2.69 15.30
N TYR A 215 3.56 3.09 14.09
CA TYR A 215 4.47 3.62 13.06
C TYR A 215 5.27 4.82 13.58
N PHE A 216 4.60 5.75 14.27
CA PHE A 216 5.22 6.94 14.86
C PHE A 216 5.89 6.63 16.21
N GLY A 217 5.31 5.73 17.02
CA GLY A 217 5.87 5.32 18.31
C GLY A 217 7.26 4.70 18.20
N HIS A 218 7.49 3.82 17.21
CA HIS A 218 8.80 3.22 16.97
C HIS A 218 9.79 4.15 16.23
N ARG A 219 9.32 5.30 15.72
CA ARG A 219 10.11 6.26 14.94
C ARG A 219 10.25 7.63 15.59
N GLU A 220 10.16 7.70 16.92
CA GLU A 220 10.41 8.94 17.68
C GLU A 220 11.77 9.57 17.36
N HIS A 221 12.78 8.75 17.05
CA HIS A 221 14.12 9.23 16.67
C HIS A 221 14.15 9.97 15.31
N ILE A 222 13.13 9.76 14.46
CA ILE A 222 12.99 10.39 13.13
C ILE A 222 12.06 11.60 13.23
N TYR A 223 10.87 11.40 13.79
CA TYR A 223 9.79 12.39 13.77
C TYR A 223 9.69 13.23 15.05
N GLY A 224 10.44 12.87 16.08
CA GLY A 224 10.25 13.38 17.43
C GLY A 224 9.03 12.77 18.12
N ILE A 225 8.68 13.35 19.26
CA ILE A 225 7.58 12.90 20.10
C ILE A 225 6.29 13.59 19.65
N LEU A 226 5.57 12.93 18.74
CA LEU A 226 4.29 13.41 18.21
C LEU A 226 3.12 13.10 19.16
N PRO A 227 2.09 13.93 19.31
CA PRO A 227 0.94 13.57 20.13
C PRO A 227 0.09 12.46 19.50
N MET A 228 -0.45 11.55 20.31
CA MET A 228 -1.44 10.53 19.93
C MET A 228 -2.86 10.98 20.30
N GLN A 229 -3.89 10.20 19.96
CA GLN A 229 -5.29 10.60 20.18
C GLN A 229 -5.57 10.96 21.65
N ASP A 230 -5.16 10.09 22.58
CA ASP A 230 -5.35 10.31 24.03
C ASP A 230 -4.62 11.56 24.55
N ASP A 231 -3.50 11.94 23.91
CA ASP A 231 -2.72 13.13 24.28
C ASP A 231 -3.47 14.43 23.94
N PHE A 232 -4.22 14.45 22.84
CA PHE A 232 -5.06 15.59 22.47
C PHE A 232 -6.25 15.72 23.41
N ASP A 233 -6.88 14.61 23.79
CA ASP A 233 -7.98 14.61 24.76
C ASP A 233 -7.52 15.17 26.11
N ALA A 234 -6.33 14.75 26.58
CA ALA A 234 -5.72 15.29 27.80
C ALA A 234 -5.32 16.77 27.68
N ALA A 235 -4.79 17.19 26.53
CA ALA A 235 -4.46 18.59 26.26
C ALA A 235 -5.71 19.49 26.29
N ASP A 236 -6.81 19.03 25.70
CA ASP A 236 -8.10 19.70 25.72
C ASP A 236 -8.63 19.90 27.14
N GLU A 237 -8.51 18.89 28.01
CA GLU A 237 -8.92 19.00 29.42
C GLU A 237 -8.11 20.06 30.16
N ILE A 238 -6.78 20.08 29.97
CA ILE A 238 -5.91 21.08 30.60
C ILE A 238 -6.27 22.49 30.14
N LEU A 239 -6.48 22.68 28.83
CA LEU A 239 -6.79 24.00 28.29
C LEU A 239 -8.19 24.46 28.74
N LYS A 240 -9.19 23.57 28.81
CA LYS A 240 -10.51 23.90 29.37
C LYS A 240 -10.42 24.34 30.84
N ILE A 241 -9.60 23.66 31.64
CA ILE A 241 -9.34 24.06 33.03
C ILE A 241 -8.66 25.44 33.05
N ALA A 242 -7.62 25.64 32.24
CA ALA A 242 -6.91 26.91 32.16
C ALA A 242 -7.83 28.07 31.73
N GLN A 243 -8.73 27.87 30.76
CA GLN A 243 -9.74 28.87 30.36
C GLN A 243 -10.73 29.16 31.50
N SER A 244 -11.15 28.14 32.25
CA SER A 244 -12.04 28.32 33.41
C SER A 244 -11.41 29.14 34.54
N LEU A 245 -10.08 29.05 34.70
CA LEU A 245 -9.32 29.81 35.68
C LEU A 245 -9.01 31.24 35.23
N THR A 246 -9.08 31.51 33.92
CA THR A 246 -8.66 32.77 33.30
C THR A 246 -9.83 33.46 32.58
N ILE A 247 -10.07 33.11 31.31
CA ILE A 247 -11.08 33.72 30.42
C ILE A 247 -12.48 33.74 31.05
N TYR A 248 -12.90 32.64 31.69
CA TYR A 248 -14.25 32.51 32.26
C TYR A 248 -14.31 32.82 33.76
N ASN A 249 -13.24 33.37 34.33
CA ASN A 249 -13.18 33.71 35.74
C ASN A 249 -13.56 35.18 35.96
N ASP A 250 -14.81 35.42 36.33
CA ASP A 250 -15.32 36.76 36.65
C ASP A 250 -14.62 37.42 37.87
N GLY A 251 -13.80 36.68 38.60
CA GLY A 251 -12.95 37.22 39.67
C GLY A 251 -11.70 37.95 39.17
N ILE A 252 -11.35 37.80 37.88
CA ILE A 252 -10.26 38.55 37.23
C ILE A 252 -10.87 39.81 36.61
N VAL A 253 -10.52 40.95 37.21
CA VAL A 253 -11.02 42.28 36.84
C VAL A 253 -9.88 43.28 36.81
N ALA A 254 -9.97 44.28 35.95
CA ALA A 254 -9.04 45.40 35.92
C ALA A 254 -9.06 46.11 37.28
N THR A 255 -7.89 46.50 37.77
CA THR A 255 -7.80 47.18 39.08
C THR A 255 -8.57 48.50 39.03
N ALA A 256 -9.61 48.60 39.87
CA ALA A 256 -10.57 49.70 40.01
C ALA A 256 -9.98 51.03 40.55
N GLU A 257 -8.81 51.46 40.07
CA GLU A 257 -8.31 52.83 40.34
C GLU A 257 -8.92 53.87 39.39
N ASP A 258 -9.54 53.46 38.29
CA ASP A 258 -10.36 54.32 37.42
C ASP A 258 -11.85 54.07 37.67
N GLU A 259 -12.59 55.13 38.04
CA GLU A 259 -14.06 55.11 38.18
C GLU A 259 -14.79 54.83 36.83
N ASP A 260 -14.05 54.72 35.73
CA ASP A 260 -14.52 54.51 34.36
C ASP A 260 -14.19 53.10 33.80
N ALA A 261 -13.67 52.16 34.61
CA ALA A 261 -13.39 50.80 34.15
C ALA A 261 -14.63 50.12 33.54
N THR A 262 -14.48 49.62 32.31
CA THR A 262 -15.55 49.04 31.50
C THR A 262 -15.46 47.52 31.44
N ASP A 263 -16.56 46.84 31.07
CA ASP A 263 -16.56 45.39 30.83
C ASP A 263 -15.50 44.97 29.77
N GLU A 264 -15.14 45.87 28.85
CA GLU A 264 -14.11 45.66 27.82
C GLU A 264 -12.69 45.65 28.42
N ASP A 265 -12.45 46.41 29.49
CA ASP A 265 -11.19 46.42 30.21
C ASP A 265 -10.99 45.11 31.00
N ASP A 266 -12.06 44.58 31.60
CA ASP A 266 -12.04 43.29 32.29
C ASP A 266 -11.79 42.12 31.33
N GLU A 267 -12.41 42.13 30.14
CA GLU A 267 -12.17 41.13 29.08
C GLU A 267 -10.72 41.16 28.61
N THR A 268 -10.16 42.35 28.37
CA THR A 268 -8.76 42.53 27.98
C THR A 268 -7.81 41.95 29.02
N VAL A 269 -8.03 42.22 30.31
CA VAL A 269 -7.18 41.68 31.39
C VAL A 269 -7.26 40.15 31.46
N ARG A 270 -8.45 39.55 31.23
CA ARG A 270 -8.60 38.09 31.19
C ARG A 270 -7.85 37.46 30.03
N GLU A 271 -7.85 38.11 28.86
CA GLU A 271 -7.06 37.67 27.70
C GLU A 271 -5.55 37.76 27.95
N GLU A 272 -5.06 38.84 28.58
CA GLU A 272 -3.64 38.97 28.96
C GLU A 272 -3.21 37.86 29.94
N VAL A 273 -4.03 37.56 30.96
CA VAL A 273 -3.73 36.48 31.92
C VAL A 273 -3.78 35.10 31.26
N TRP A 274 -4.66 34.89 30.29
CA TRP A 274 -4.70 33.66 29.48
C TRP A 274 -3.41 33.50 28.67
N ASP A 275 -2.98 34.54 27.97
CA ASP A 275 -1.76 34.52 27.17
C ASP A 275 -0.52 34.25 28.03
N ASP A 276 -0.43 34.86 29.21
CA ASP A 276 0.64 34.60 30.18
C ASP A 276 0.63 33.13 30.66
N LEU A 277 -0.53 32.60 31.03
CA LEU A 277 -0.66 31.20 31.48
C LEU A 277 -0.33 30.23 30.34
N HIS A 278 -0.81 30.49 29.13
CA HIS A 278 -0.50 29.70 27.95
C HIS A 278 1.00 29.72 27.65
N SER A 279 1.64 30.90 27.75
CA SER A 279 3.10 31.04 27.60
C SER A 279 3.84 30.19 28.62
N VAL A 280 3.41 30.17 29.89
CA VAL A 280 4.00 29.31 30.92
C VAL A 280 3.86 27.82 30.56
N ILE A 281 2.71 27.39 30.06
CA ILE A 281 2.50 26.01 29.61
C ILE A 281 3.47 25.66 28.47
N LYS A 282 3.64 26.54 27.48
CA LYS A 282 4.59 26.33 26.38
C LYS A 282 6.04 26.39 26.82
N ASP A 283 6.39 27.24 27.79
CA ASP A 283 7.73 27.30 28.37
C ASP A 283 8.08 26.00 29.11
N ILE A 284 7.10 25.41 29.82
CA ILE A 284 7.25 24.08 30.43
C ILE A 284 7.45 23.02 29.34
N SER A 285 6.64 23.04 28.28
CA SER A 285 6.74 22.11 27.15
C SER A 285 8.11 22.16 26.45
N ASN A 286 8.64 23.37 26.25
CA ASN A 286 9.91 23.61 25.56
C ASN A 286 11.14 23.50 26.47
N ASN A 287 10.96 23.22 27.76
CA ASN A 287 12.08 23.19 28.70
C ASN A 287 12.96 21.95 28.44
N PRO A 288 14.26 22.14 28.12
CA PRO A 288 15.16 21.01 27.82
C PRO A 288 15.43 20.10 29.04
N TYR A 289 15.08 20.53 30.26
CA TYR A 289 15.23 19.75 31.48
C TYR A 289 13.97 18.99 31.88
N THR A 290 12.82 19.27 31.27
CA THR A 290 11.63 18.45 31.43
C THR A 290 11.67 17.29 30.44
N LYS A 291 11.19 16.11 30.87
CA LYS A 291 10.99 15.01 29.92
C LYS A 291 9.98 15.49 28.86
N PRO A 292 10.26 15.33 27.56
CA PRO A 292 9.32 15.70 26.52
C PRO A 292 8.00 14.96 26.72
N SER A 293 6.89 15.68 26.53
CA SER A 293 5.53 15.20 26.80
C SER A 293 4.70 15.31 25.53
N ARG A 294 4.10 14.18 25.10
CA ARG A 294 3.20 14.13 23.95
C ARG A 294 1.99 15.05 24.14
N MET A 295 1.33 14.97 25.30
CA MET A 295 0.27 15.88 25.71
C MET A 295 0.66 17.38 25.64
N LEU A 296 1.83 17.79 26.14
CA LEU A 296 2.24 19.21 26.04
C LEU A 296 2.61 19.63 24.61
N ASN A 297 2.92 18.67 23.72
CA ASN A 297 3.11 18.90 22.30
C ASN A 297 1.78 19.02 21.54
N ALA A 298 0.68 18.47 22.06
CA ALA A 298 -0.66 18.65 21.51
C ALA A 298 -1.22 20.07 21.72
N ILE A 299 -0.72 20.80 22.73
CA ILE A 299 -1.16 22.16 23.02
C ILE A 299 -0.68 23.11 21.90
N PRO A 300 -1.59 23.86 21.24
CA PRO A 300 -1.25 24.80 20.18
C PRO A 300 -0.15 25.78 20.58
N SER A 301 0.67 26.20 19.62
CA SER A 301 1.69 27.20 19.89
C SER A 301 1.11 28.61 20.04
N ASP A 302 -0.05 28.85 19.43
CA ASP A 302 -0.75 30.14 19.45
C ASP A 302 -1.98 30.05 20.39
N PRO A 303 -2.06 30.90 21.43
CA PRO A 303 -3.16 30.89 22.38
C PRO A 303 -4.53 31.21 21.74
N SER A 304 -4.54 31.93 20.61
CA SER A 304 -5.77 32.23 19.88
C SER A 304 -6.35 30.99 19.19
N ILE A 305 -5.49 30.10 18.69
CA ILE A 305 -5.90 28.81 18.12
C ILE A 305 -6.47 27.91 19.21
N ALA A 306 -5.83 27.88 20.39
CA ALA A 306 -6.34 27.12 21.53
C ALA A 306 -7.75 27.57 21.94
N LYS A 307 -8.04 28.87 21.91
CA LYS A 307 -9.40 29.40 22.12
C LYS A 307 -10.35 28.91 21.02
N GLU A 308 -9.96 29.07 19.74
CA GLU A 308 -10.79 28.70 18.59
C GLU A 308 -11.19 27.22 18.57
N VAL A 309 -10.24 26.31 18.80
CA VAL A 309 -10.49 24.86 18.67
C VAL A 309 -11.30 24.27 19.82
N LEU A 310 -11.33 24.96 20.98
CA LEU A 310 -12.08 24.56 22.16
C LEU A 310 -13.49 25.16 22.19
N GLU A 311 -13.73 26.25 21.48
CA GLU A 311 -15.03 26.92 21.36
C GLU A 311 -15.91 26.28 20.25
N ASP A 312 -17.24 26.30 20.45
CA ASP A 312 -18.31 26.03 19.46
C ASP A 312 -18.05 24.96 18.37
N GLY A 313 -17.70 23.74 18.78
CA GLY A 313 -17.66 22.58 17.87
C GLY A 313 -16.39 22.48 17.02
N GLY A 314 -15.32 23.19 17.39
CA GLY A 314 -14.02 23.19 16.70
C GLY A 314 -13.20 21.89 16.76
N GLY A 315 -13.74 20.80 17.32
CA GLY A 315 -13.11 19.47 17.29
C GLY A 315 -11.95 19.26 18.28
N GLY A 316 -11.57 20.27 19.07
CA GLY A 316 -10.47 20.17 20.03
C GLY A 316 -9.10 20.43 19.42
N THR A 317 -8.04 20.38 20.24
CA THR A 317 -6.65 20.62 19.80
C THR A 317 -6.17 19.65 18.71
N ALA A 318 -6.81 18.48 18.60
CA ALA A 318 -6.66 17.53 17.50
C ALA A 318 -6.92 18.15 16.10
N TRP A 319 -7.73 19.21 16.02
CA TRP A 319 -8.14 19.88 14.79
C TRP A 319 -7.41 21.20 14.50
N GLN A 320 -6.39 21.55 15.29
CA GLN A 320 -5.68 22.83 15.19
C GLN A 320 -5.09 23.11 13.80
N ASP A 321 -4.71 22.08 13.05
CA ASP A 321 -4.15 22.19 11.69
C ASP A 321 -5.19 21.99 10.56
N HIS A 322 -6.48 21.82 10.90
CA HIS A 322 -7.52 21.52 9.90
C HIS A 322 -7.57 22.57 8.79
N LYS A 323 -7.64 23.86 9.15
CA LYS A 323 -7.68 24.96 8.16
C LYS A 323 -6.44 24.97 7.25
N ARG A 324 -5.28 24.55 7.78
CA ARG A 324 -4.03 24.50 7.02
C ARG A 324 -4.02 23.34 6.02
N SER A 325 -4.74 22.27 6.33
CA SER A 325 -4.90 21.12 5.43
C SER A 325 -5.77 21.41 4.20
N ILE A 326 -6.45 22.56 4.15
CA ILE A 326 -7.28 22.95 3.01
C ILE A 326 -6.57 24.02 2.19
N ARG A 327 -6.35 23.73 0.91
CA ARG A 327 -5.75 24.65 -0.06
C ARG A 327 -6.81 25.28 -0.95
N ALA A 328 -6.62 26.55 -1.30
CA ALA A 328 -7.44 27.17 -2.33
C ALA A 328 -7.27 26.43 -3.66
N LEU A 329 -8.35 26.29 -4.43
CA LEU A 329 -8.30 25.57 -5.72
C LEU A 329 -7.34 26.24 -6.71
N GLU A 330 -7.28 27.57 -6.72
CA GLU A 330 -6.34 28.32 -7.56
C GLU A 330 -4.88 28.01 -7.19
N TRP A 331 -4.61 27.77 -5.91
CA TRP A 331 -3.28 27.36 -5.45
C TRP A 331 -2.94 25.96 -5.96
N LEU A 332 -3.89 25.02 -5.89
CA LEU A 332 -3.71 23.65 -6.41
C LEU A 332 -3.56 23.60 -7.93
N GLU A 333 -4.23 24.50 -8.65
CA GLU A 333 -4.07 24.63 -10.11
C GLU A 333 -2.69 25.17 -10.51
N GLU A 334 -2.08 26.01 -9.66
CA GLU A 334 -0.76 26.58 -9.89
C GLU A 334 0.39 25.66 -9.41
N HIS A 335 0.22 25.00 -8.25
CA HIS A 335 1.29 24.26 -7.57
C HIS A 335 1.10 22.74 -7.59
N GLY A 336 -0.09 22.27 -7.96
CA GLY A 336 -0.44 20.86 -7.99
C GLY A 336 -0.46 20.27 -9.40
N GLN A 337 -0.53 18.95 -9.44
CA GLN A 337 -0.67 18.17 -10.65
C GLN A 337 -1.91 17.29 -10.56
N CYS A 338 -2.69 17.28 -11.65
CA CYS A 338 -3.90 16.49 -11.69
C CYS A 338 -3.58 14.99 -11.75
N ALA A 339 -4.11 14.20 -10.82
CA ALA A 339 -3.74 12.81 -10.60
C ALA A 339 -4.88 11.80 -10.83
N ASP A 340 -6.04 12.24 -11.34
CA ASP A 340 -7.24 11.40 -11.53
C ASP A 340 -7.60 11.12 -13.01
N ASN A 341 -6.62 11.21 -13.91
CA ASN A 341 -6.84 10.95 -15.34
C ASN A 341 -6.87 9.46 -15.69
N ILE A 342 -6.50 8.57 -14.77
CA ILE A 342 -6.45 7.13 -14.96
C ILE A 342 -7.61 6.46 -14.21
N GLY A 343 -8.23 5.49 -14.86
CA GLY A 343 -9.14 4.52 -14.24
C GLY A 343 -8.72 3.11 -14.61
N VAL A 344 -9.27 2.13 -13.93
CA VAL A 344 -8.86 0.73 -14.04
C VAL A 344 -9.84 -0.09 -14.86
N GLY A 345 -9.33 -1.03 -15.64
CA GLY A 345 -10.14 -2.02 -16.35
C GLY A 345 -9.34 -3.24 -16.78
N LYS A 346 -10.01 -4.22 -17.37
CA LYS A 346 -9.34 -5.34 -18.02
C LYS A 346 -8.58 -4.84 -19.25
N SER A 347 -7.28 -5.14 -19.34
CA SER A 347 -6.45 -4.72 -20.46
C SER A 347 -6.98 -5.28 -21.78
N THR A 348 -6.81 -4.51 -22.87
CA THR A 348 -7.07 -5.01 -24.22
C THR A 348 -5.91 -5.84 -24.77
N ILE A 349 -4.75 -5.82 -24.09
CA ILE A 349 -3.58 -6.62 -24.41
C ILE A 349 -3.78 -8.03 -23.84
N PRO A 350 -3.62 -9.10 -24.66
CA PRO A 350 -3.63 -10.46 -24.18
C PRO A 350 -2.58 -10.67 -23.09
N ASP A 351 -2.90 -11.50 -22.09
CA ASP A 351 -1.95 -11.92 -21.05
C ASP A 351 -1.44 -10.79 -20.12
N ALA A 352 -2.00 -9.57 -20.21
CA ALA A 352 -1.57 -8.41 -19.42
C ALA A 352 -2.44 -8.11 -18.18
N GLY A 353 -3.50 -8.90 -17.93
CA GLY A 353 -4.38 -8.70 -16.77
C GLY A 353 -5.15 -7.38 -16.83
N ARG A 354 -4.90 -6.50 -15.85
CA ARG A 354 -5.51 -5.15 -15.76
C ARG A 354 -4.70 -4.12 -16.53
N GLY A 355 -5.37 -3.02 -16.91
CA GLY A 355 -4.77 -1.89 -17.62
C GLY A 355 -5.30 -0.55 -17.14
N ALA A 356 -4.54 0.50 -17.42
CA ALA A 356 -4.88 1.89 -17.19
C ALA A 356 -5.68 2.47 -18.36
N PHE A 357 -6.77 3.16 -18.08
CA PHE A 357 -7.66 3.77 -19.09
C PHE A 357 -7.90 5.25 -18.79
N ALA A 358 -7.95 6.08 -19.82
CA ALA A 358 -8.18 7.51 -19.65
C ALA A 358 -9.60 7.78 -19.11
N THR A 359 -9.76 8.48 -17.98
CA THR A 359 -11.07 8.85 -17.42
C THR A 359 -11.72 10.03 -18.14
N ARG A 360 -10.92 10.75 -18.93
CA ARG A 360 -11.25 11.96 -19.68
C ARG A 360 -10.38 12.10 -20.92
N PHE A 361 -10.69 13.09 -21.74
CA PHE A 361 -9.84 13.47 -22.87
C PHE A 361 -8.52 14.08 -22.36
N VAL A 362 -7.38 13.64 -22.90
CA VAL A 362 -6.06 14.21 -22.62
C VAL A 362 -5.47 14.71 -23.94
N PRO A 363 -5.20 16.02 -24.09
CA PRO A 363 -4.60 16.54 -25.32
C PRO A 363 -3.16 16.06 -25.49
N SER A 364 -2.67 16.07 -26.73
CA SER A 364 -1.26 15.83 -27.04
C SER A 364 -0.34 16.71 -26.19
N GLY A 365 0.65 16.11 -25.53
CA GLY A 365 1.55 16.79 -24.60
C GLY A 365 0.96 17.06 -23.21
N GLY A 366 -0.30 16.68 -22.97
CA GLY A 366 -0.96 16.80 -21.67
C GLY A 366 -0.48 15.75 -20.67
N LEU A 367 -0.56 16.10 -19.38
CA LEU A 367 -0.25 15.21 -18.27
C LEU A 367 -1.30 14.10 -18.19
N VAL A 368 -0.84 12.86 -18.15
CA VAL A 368 -1.62 11.66 -17.86
C VAL A 368 -1.56 11.36 -16.37
N SER A 369 -0.36 11.21 -15.80
CA SER A 369 -0.21 10.95 -14.36
C SER A 369 1.14 11.49 -13.84
N PRO A 370 1.17 12.23 -12.73
CA PRO A 370 2.40 12.48 -11.98
C PRO A 370 2.77 11.26 -11.14
N ALA A 371 4.04 10.87 -11.15
CA ALA A 371 4.52 9.70 -10.44
C ALA A 371 5.87 9.96 -9.75
N PRO A 372 5.85 10.35 -8.48
CA PRO A 372 7.02 10.32 -7.61
C PRO A 372 7.73 8.97 -7.65
N LEU A 373 9.04 8.96 -7.42
CA LEU A 373 9.88 7.77 -7.61
C LEU A 373 10.54 7.35 -6.30
N VAL A 374 10.26 6.12 -5.88
CA VAL A 374 11.08 5.39 -4.91
C VAL A 374 12.32 4.86 -5.64
N HIS A 375 13.50 5.18 -5.13
CA HIS A 375 14.75 4.70 -5.70
C HIS A 375 15.25 3.46 -4.96
N VAL A 376 15.87 2.55 -5.70
CA VAL A 376 16.61 1.42 -5.17
C VAL A 376 17.99 1.45 -5.81
N GLY A 377 19.00 1.80 -5.02
CA GLY A 377 20.37 2.01 -5.53
C GLY A 377 21.05 0.74 -6.04
N ASP A 378 20.55 -0.42 -5.63
CA ASP A 378 21.15 -1.72 -5.93
C ASP A 378 20.08 -2.74 -6.32
N LEU A 379 20.02 -3.08 -7.61
CA LEU A 379 19.09 -4.07 -8.16
C LEU A 379 19.18 -5.43 -7.44
N ASP A 380 20.37 -5.85 -6.99
CA ASP A 380 20.58 -7.18 -6.43
C ASP A 380 19.77 -7.42 -5.14
N THR A 381 19.31 -6.35 -4.47
CA THR A 381 18.39 -6.46 -3.31
C THR A 381 17.00 -6.97 -3.68
N MET A 382 16.70 -7.10 -4.98
CA MET A 382 15.46 -7.67 -5.50
C MET A 382 15.59 -9.15 -5.88
N ALA A 383 16.73 -9.79 -5.63
CA ALA A 383 16.90 -11.21 -5.91
C ALA A 383 16.09 -12.08 -4.94
N MET A 384 15.56 -13.19 -5.46
CA MET A 384 14.87 -14.25 -4.73
C MET A 384 15.50 -15.59 -5.09
N PHE A 385 16.18 -16.23 -4.14
CA PHE A 385 16.81 -17.53 -4.38
C PHE A 385 15.79 -18.64 -4.19
N THR A 386 15.67 -19.54 -5.17
CA THR A 386 14.67 -20.63 -5.18
C THR A 386 15.20 -21.92 -4.56
N GLU A 387 16.52 -22.02 -4.40
CA GLU A 387 17.20 -23.11 -3.73
C GLU A 387 17.61 -22.71 -2.30
N HIS A 388 17.61 -23.67 -1.39
CA HIS A 388 17.92 -23.45 0.03
C HIS A 388 18.94 -24.48 0.53
N VAL A 389 19.82 -24.06 1.44
CA VAL A 389 20.86 -24.89 2.06
C VAL A 389 20.91 -24.66 3.56
N TYR A 390 21.43 -25.63 4.32
CA TYR A 390 21.72 -25.43 5.74
C TYR A 390 23.10 -24.82 5.91
N ASN A 391 23.21 -23.75 6.69
CA ASN A 391 24.49 -23.13 7.02
C ASN A 391 25.22 -23.87 8.17
N LYS A 392 26.41 -23.39 8.54
CA LYS A 392 27.24 -23.95 9.65
C LYS A 392 26.50 -23.96 11.01
N LYS A 393 25.51 -23.08 11.20
CA LYS A 393 24.69 -22.96 12.42
C LYS A 393 23.39 -23.79 12.34
N ASP A 394 23.29 -24.71 11.38
CA ASP A 394 22.11 -25.54 11.13
C ASP A 394 20.81 -24.75 10.85
N LYS A 395 20.93 -23.50 10.41
CA LYS A 395 19.79 -22.69 9.94
C LYS A 395 19.61 -22.87 8.43
N LEU A 396 18.37 -23.00 7.99
CA LEU A 396 18.03 -22.99 6.57
C LEU A 396 18.20 -21.56 6.03
N VAL A 397 19.01 -21.40 4.99
CA VAL A 397 19.31 -20.13 4.35
C VAL A 397 19.21 -20.26 2.83
N PRO A 398 19.04 -19.15 2.09
CA PRO A 398 19.02 -19.20 0.64
C PRO A 398 20.36 -19.64 0.05
N ASN A 399 20.33 -20.49 -0.98
CA ASN A 399 21.52 -20.90 -1.73
C ASN A 399 21.89 -19.82 -2.75
N ARG A 400 22.76 -18.90 -2.35
CA ARG A 400 23.17 -17.77 -3.20
C ARG A 400 24.00 -18.15 -4.44
N SER A 401 24.44 -19.40 -4.53
CA SER A 401 25.09 -19.95 -5.72
C SER A 401 24.15 -20.81 -6.59
N GLY A 402 22.89 -20.96 -6.17
CA GLY A 402 21.87 -21.74 -6.85
C GLY A 402 21.05 -20.93 -7.84
N ALA A 403 19.91 -21.51 -8.24
CA ALA A 403 18.91 -20.81 -9.04
C ALA A 403 18.26 -19.66 -8.26
N TYR A 404 17.88 -18.62 -9.00
CA TYR A 404 17.21 -17.44 -8.47
C TYR A 404 16.20 -16.90 -9.49
N THR A 405 15.26 -16.13 -8.97
CA THR A 405 14.33 -15.27 -9.70
C THR A 405 14.35 -13.87 -9.07
N TRP A 406 13.46 -12.98 -9.48
CA TRP A 406 13.37 -11.61 -8.97
C TRP A 406 12.04 -11.36 -8.28
N GLN A 407 12.03 -10.42 -7.33
CA GLN A 407 10.81 -9.87 -6.73
C GLN A 407 9.87 -9.36 -7.83
N LEU A 408 8.56 -9.59 -7.67
CA LEU A 408 7.55 -9.11 -8.62
C LEU A 408 7.58 -7.58 -8.79
N MET A 409 7.97 -6.86 -7.74
CA MET A 409 8.18 -5.41 -7.76
C MET A 409 9.03 -4.93 -8.95
N LEU A 410 9.99 -5.74 -9.41
CA LEU A 410 10.84 -5.39 -10.54
C LEU A 410 10.04 -5.01 -11.80
N ASN A 411 8.91 -5.67 -12.06
CA ASN A 411 8.06 -5.42 -13.23
C ASN A 411 7.36 -4.05 -13.20
N TYR A 412 7.34 -3.41 -12.03
CA TYR A 412 6.72 -2.11 -11.80
C TYR A 412 7.75 -0.99 -11.69
N CYS A 413 9.04 -1.28 -11.84
CA CYS A 413 10.12 -0.32 -11.77
C CYS A 413 10.71 0.00 -13.14
N PHE A 414 11.36 1.16 -13.23
CA PHE A 414 12.16 1.58 -14.37
C PHE A 414 13.65 1.38 -14.09
N ALA A 415 14.41 0.97 -15.11
CA ALA A 415 15.84 0.70 -15.02
C ALA A 415 16.57 1.14 -16.30
N HIS A 416 17.89 1.06 -16.30
CA HIS A 416 18.73 1.30 -17.47
C HIS A 416 19.80 0.20 -17.58
N GLU A 417 20.08 -0.30 -18.79
CA GLU A 417 20.99 -1.45 -19.02
C GLU A 417 22.43 -1.28 -18.52
N GLN A 418 22.84 -0.03 -18.30
CA GLN A 418 24.17 0.35 -17.81
C GLN A 418 24.17 0.86 -16.36
N SER A 419 23.13 0.53 -15.57
CA SER A 419 22.97 1.02 -14.19
C SER A 419 22.36 -0.03 -13.26
N THR A 420 22.75 -0.02 -11.98
CA THR A 420 22.11 -0.81 -10.91
C THR A 420 20.87 -0.14 -10.32
N LEU A 421 20.68 1.16 -10.56
CA LEU A 421 19.55 1.94 -10.06
C LEU A 421 18.21 1.46 -10.64
N LEU A 422 17.24 1.22 -9.76
CA LEU A 422 15.82 1.15 -10.09
C LEU A 422 15.09 2.42 -9.62
N LEU A 423 14.14 2.86 -10.44
CA LEU A 423 13.21 3.94 -10.12
C LEU A 423 11.78 3.41 -10.21
N CYS A 424 11.16 3.20 -9.06
CA CYS A 424 9.85 2.60 -8.95
C CYS A 424 8.80 3.70 -8.69
N PRO A 425 7.91 4.00 -9.64
CA PRO A 425 6.88 5.00 -9.47
C PRO A 425 5.88 4.60 -8.40
N TYR A 426 5.51 5.58 -7.57
CA TYR A 426 4.30 5.55 -6.78
C TYR A 426 3.49 6.78 -7.15
N GLY A 427 2.33 6.54 -7.73
CA GLY A 427 1.45 7.58 -8.24
C GLY A 427 0.19 6.92 -8.73
N LEU A 428 -0.95 7.59 -8.57
CA LEU A 428 -2.28 6.99 -8.76
C LEU A 428 -2.35 6.20 -10.06
N LEU A 429 -2.46 4.86 -9.90
CA LEU A 429 -2.73 3.88 -10.96
C LEU A 429 -1.70 3.85 -12.09
N SER A 430 -0.55 4.49 -11.91
CA SER A 430 0.54 4.53 -12.91
C SER A 430 1.15 3.14 -13.14
N SER A 431 1.14 2.28 -12.12
CA SER A 431 1.59 0.88 -12.16
C SER A 431 0.72 -0.02 -13.07
N LEU A 432 -0.42 0.46 -13.55
CA LEU A 432 -1.32 -0.27 -14.45
C LEU A 432 -1.14 0.11 -15.94
N ILE A 433 -0.25 1.04 -16.26
CA ILE A 433 -0.01 1.47 -17.64
C ILE A 433 0.83 0.41 -18.36
N ASN A 434 0.20 -0.37 -19.23
CA ASN A 434 0.84 -1.49 -19.91
C ASN A 434 1.75 -1.09 -21.09
N HIS A 435 2.50 -2.08 -21.58
CA HIS A 435 3.41 -1.96 -22.70
C HIS A 435 2.71 -1.82 -24.07
N SER A 436 3.23 -0.94 -24.93
CA SER A 436 3.07 -1.05 -26.38
C SER A 436 4.30 -0.48 -27.10
N SER A 437 4.74 -1.11 -28.19
CA SER A 437 5.97 -0.72 -28.86
C SER A 437 5.84 0.52 -29.75
N GLY A 438 6.85 1.40 -29.69
CA GLY A 438 7.09 2.50 -30.61
C GLY A 438 5.92 3.47 -30.76
N GLU A 439 5.42 3.60 -31.99
CA GLU A 439 4.33 4.54 -32.34
C GLU A 439 2.94 4.10 -31.83
N ASN A 440 2.79 2.84 -31.40
CA ASN A 440 1.52 2.35 -30.87
C ASN A 440 1.28 2.84 -29.43
N ALA A 441 2.35 3.05 -28.65
CA ALA A 441 2.27 3.73 -27.36
C ALA A 441 1.73 5.15 -27.55
N ASN A 442 0.67 5.47 -26.82
CA ASN A 442 0.01 6.77 -26.82
C ASN A 442 0.50 7.68 -25.68
N THR A 443 1.27 7.13 -24.73
CA THR A 443 1.83 7.81 -23.57
C THR A 443 3.36 7.60 -23.55
N ARG A 444 4.09 8.51 -22.92
CA ARG A 444 5.54 8.38 -22.66
C ARG A 444 5.87 8.93 -21.27
N ILE A 445 6.97 8.47 -20.69
CA ILE A 445 7.55 9.10 -19.51
C ILE A 445 8.39 10.32 -19.89
N GLN A 446 8.54 11.24 -18.96
CA GLN A 446 9.55 12.29 -18.94
C GLN A 446 9.85 12.67 -17.50
N TRP A 447 11.00 13.31 -17.27
CA TRP A 447 11.25 14.01 -16.01
C TRP A 447 10.19 15.10 -15.80
N SER A 448 9.66 15.19 -14.58
CA SER A 448 8.83 16.32 -14.15
C SER A 448 9.61 17.64 -14.18
N GLU A 449 8.90 18.76 -14.09
CA GLU A 449 9.53 20.08 -13.99
C GLU A 449 10.33 20.18 -12.68
N LYS A 450 11.49 20.89 -12.72
CA LYS A 450 12.44 20.90 -11.59
C LYS A 450 11.83 21.43 -10.29
N ASP A 451 10.91 22.38 -10.38
CA ASP A 451 10.19 22.98 -9.26
C ASP A 451 9.12 22.06 -8.64
N ARG A 452 8.79 20.96 -9.32
CA ARG A 452 7.88 19.91 -8.82
C ARG A 452 8.61 18.74 -8.17
N MET A 453 9.91 18.63 -8.41
CA MET A 453 10.77 17.65 -7.75
C MET A 453 11.25 18.21 -6.42
N ARG A 454 11.33 17.35 -5.40
CA ARG A 454 11.94 17.71 -4.11
C ARG A 454 13.45 17.86 -4.23
N HIS A 455 14.08 16.99 -5.02
CA HIS A 455 15.54 16.95 -5.20
C HIS A 455 15.94 16.86 -6.69
N PRO A 456 15.64 17.89 -7.51
CA PRO A 456 16.02 17.92 -8.92
C PRO A 456 17.55 17.88 -9.14
N GLU A 457 18.34 18.28 -8.14
CA GLU A 457 19.80 18.25 -8.17
C GLU A 457 20.38 16.83 -8.24
N TRP A 458 19.63 15.80 -7.85
CA TRP A 458 20.09 14.40 -7.94
C TRP A 458 20.35 13.96 -9.39
N LEU A 459 19.67 14.57 -10.37
CA LEU A 459 19.93 14.37 -11.80
C LEU A 459 21.37 14.74 -12.21
N GLU A 460 22.04 15.56 -11.41
CA GLU A 460 23.38 16.08 -11.66
C GLU A 460 24.45 15.40 -10.77
N ASN A 461 24.03 14.54 -9.83
CA ASN A 461 24.89 13.86 -8.87
C ASN A 461 25.04 12.35 -9.19
N PRO A 462 26.19 11.73 -8.84
CA PRO A 462 26.33 10.27 -8.94
C PRO A 462 25.37 9.55 -7.98
N ILE A 463 24.98 8.31 -8.30
CA ILE A 463 24.01 7.50 -7.54
C ILE A 463 24.43 7.38 -6.08
N GLU A 464 25.73 7.16 -5.83
CA GLU A 464 26.31 6.93 -4.51
C GLU A 464 26.15 8.14 -3.57
N ALA A 465 25.87 9.33 -4.11
CA ALA A 465 25.69 10.54 -3.31
C ALA A 465 24.27 10.70 -2.75
N TRP A 466 23.28 9.95 -3.25
CA TRP A 466 21.86 10.16 -2.87
C TRP A 466 21.02 8.88 -2.79
N ALA A 467 21.46 7.76 -3.33
CA ALA A 467 20.63 6.54 -3.37
C ALA A 467 20.46 5.83 -2.01
N ALA A 468 21.12 6.34 -0.96
CA ALA A 468 20.94 5.89 0.41
C ALA A 468 20.02 6.82 1.23
N GLU A 469 19.48 7.88 0.60
CA GLU A 469 18.59 8.83 1.26
C GLU A 469 17.26 8.17 1.64
N TYR A 470 16.72 8.53 2.81
CA TYR A 470 15.48 7.94 3.34
C TYR A 470 14.21 8.56 2.76
N HIS A 471 14.32 9.42 1.75
CA HIS A 471 13.19 10.17 1.20
C HIS A 471 13.21 10.12 -0.33
N THR A 472 12.03 10.24 -0.94
CA THR A 472 11.91 10.38 -2.39
C THR A 472 12.27 11.79 -2.82
N GLY A 473 12.80 11.92 -4.04
CA GLY A 473 13.32 13.19 -4.55
C GLY A 473 13.00 13.48 -6.01
N LEU A 474 12.90 12.42 -6.81
CA LEU A 474 12.67 12.47 -8.25
C LEU A 474 11.23 12.11 -8.61
N GLN A 475 10.79 12.55 -9.78
CA GLN A 475 9.44 12.33 -10.27
C GLN A 475 9.42 12.14 -11.79
N PHE A 476 8.63 11.16 -12.26
CA PHE A 476 8.20 11.11 -13.66
C PHE A 476 6.85 11.77 -13.87
N ASP A 477 6.68 12.36 -15.04
CA ASP A 477 5.37 12.67 -15.59
C ASP A 477 5.10 11.71 -16.75
N PHE A 478 3.97 11.00 -16.70
CA PHE A 478 3.41 10.31 -17.84
C PHE A 478 2.67 11.32 -18.70
N VAL A 479 3.05 11.45 -19.98
CA VAL A 479 2.58 12.49 -20.88
C VAL A 479 2.06 11.89 -22.18
N ALA A 480 0.94 12.42 -22.66
CA ALA A 480 0.31 11.99 -23.90
C ALA A 480 1.18 12.34 -25.13
N LYS A 481 1.44 11.36 -26.00
CA LYS A 481 2.17 11.55 -27.27
C LYS A 481 1.30 12.12 -28.38
N ARG A 482 -0.02 12.01 -28.24
CA ARG A 482 -1.07 12.49 -29.13
C ARG A 482 -2.32 12.76 -28.29
N ASP A 483 -3.39 13.24 -28.91
CA ASP A 483 -4.70 13.28 -28.26
C ASP A 483 -5.14 11.86 -27.87
N ILE A 484 -5.63 11.70 -26.64
CA ILE A 484 -6.13 10.46 -26.06
C ILE A 484 -7.60 10.66 -25.69
N GLU A 485 -8.46 9.79 -26.20
CA GLU A 485 -9.89 9.87 -25.93
C GLU A 485 -10.26 9.23 -24.59
N LYS A 486 -11.36 9.69 -23.98
CA LYS A 486 -11.90 9.05 -22.79
C LYS A 486 -12.20 7.56 -23.05
N GLY A 487 -11.73 6.70 -22.14
CA GLY A 487 -11.88 5.25 -22.20
C GLY A 487 -10.86 4.54 -23.08
N GLU A 488 -9.91 5.27 -23.68
CA GLU A 488 -8.78 4.68 -24.39
C GLU A 488 -7.77 4.10 -23.38
N GLU A 489 -7.22 2.91 -23.68
CA GLU A 489 -6.16 2.31 -22.85
C GLU A 489 -4.87 3.11 -23.00
N LEU A 490 -4.25 3.43 -21.87
CA LEU A 490 -3.00 4.17 -21.77
C LEU A 490 -1.85 3.17 -21.87
N LEU A 491 -0.97 3.39 -22.85
CA LEU A 491 0.12 2.48 -23.17
C LEU A 491 1.42 3.24 -23.33
N ILE A 492 2.50 2.71 -22.76
CA ILE A 492 3.86 3.26 -22.87
C ILE A 492 4.79 2.25 -23.53
N ASP A 493 5.88 2.74 -24.13
CA ASP A 493 6.94 1.88 -24.62
C ASP A 493 7.89 1.51 -23.48
N TYR A 494 7.99 0.21 -23.16
CA TYR A 494 8.89 -0.30 -22.11
C TYR A 494 10.31 -0.49 -22.65
N GLY A 495 10.53 -0.28 -23.96
CA GLY A 495 11.81 -0.37 -24.62
C GLY A 495 12.07 -1.72 -25.30
N PRO A 496 13.01 -1.75 -26.26
CA PRO A 496 13.29 -2.93 -27.08
C PRO A 496 13.85 -4.11 -26.28
N LEU A 497 14.65 -3.88 -25.24
CA LEU A 497 15.18 -4.96 -24.39
C LEU A 497 14.06 -5.72 -23.67
N TRP A 498 13.07 -4.99 -23.14
CA TRP A 498 11.90 -5.59 -22.52
C TRP A 498 11.08 -6.39 -23.55
N GLN A 499 10.84 -5.82 -24.74
CA GLN A 499 10.08 -6.48 -25.80
C GLN A 499 10.76 -7.78 -26.26
N ASP A 500 12.08 -7.76 -26.45
CA ASP A 500 12.86 -8.94 -26.83
C ASP A 500 12.83 -10.02 -25.73
N ALA A 501 12.88 -9.61 -24.46
CA ALA A 501 12.75 -10.52 -23.32
C ALA A 501 11.36 -11.16 -23.25
N TRP A 502 10.29 -10.37 -23.39
CA TRP A 502 8.91 -10.86 -23.40
C TRP A 502 8.65 -11.81 -24.58
N ASP A 503 9.08 -11.46 -25.79
CA ASP A 503 8.92 -12.31 -26.98
C ASP A 503 9.70 -13.62 -26.84
N THR A 504 10.83 -13.60 -26.14
CA THR A 504 11.62 -14.80 -25.83
C THR A 504 10.90 -15.66 -24.80
N HIS A 505 10.40 -15.04 -23.72
CA HIS A 505 9.59 -15.70 -22.70
C HIS A 505 8.36 -16.39 -23.30
N VAL A 506 7.53 -15.68 -24.03
CA VAL A 506 6.30 -16.23 -24.67
C VAL A 506 6.63 -17.40 -25.60
N ARG A 507 7.74 -17.32 -26.36
CA ARG A 507 8.17 -18.42 -27.25
C ARG A 507 8.68 -19.64 -26.48
N ALA A 508 9.34 -19.43 -25.34
CA ALA A 508 9.91 -20.47 -24.51
C ALA A 508 8.89 -21.11 -23.55
N PHE A 509 7.86 -20.36 -23.14
CA PHE A 509 6.90 -20.76 -22.13
C PHE A 509 6.12 -22.02 -22.52
N ARG A 510 6.16 -23.04 -21.66
CA ARG A 510 5.46 -24.31 -21.81
C ARG A 510 4.76 -24.67 -20.49
N PHE A 511 3.49 -24.31 -20.37
CA PHE A 511 2.75 -24.52 -19.12
C PHE A 511 2.77 -25.97 -18.64
N ASP A 512 2.67 -26.94 -19.55
CA ASP A 512 2.65 -28.37 -19.28
C ASP A 512 4.00 -28.95 -18.81
N GLU A 513 5.11 -28.24 -19.04
CA GLU A 513 6.43 -28.59 -18.49
C GLU A 513 6.54 -28.18 -17.01
N TYR A 514 5.80 -27.14 -16.59
CA TYR A 514 5.91 -26.54 -15.26
C TYR A 514 4.76 -26.89 -14.31
N ARG A 515 3.58 -27.15 -14.87
CA ARG A 515 2.33 -27.36 -14.13
C ARG A 515 1.47 -28.41 -14.80
N PHE A 516 0.61 -29.03 -13.99
CA PHE A 516 -0.42 -29.92 -14.50
C PHE A 516 -1.51 -29.10 -15.22
N GLU A 517 -2.11 -29.63 -16.30
CA GLU A 517 -3.14 -28.92 -17.10
C GLU A 517 -4.34 -28.42 -16.27
N GLN A 518 -4.58 -29.04 -15.11
CA GLN A 518 -5.67 -28.68 -14.19
C GLN A 518 -5.21 -27.93 -12.95
N TYR A 519 -3.99 -27.39 -12.96
CA TYR A 519 -3.50 -26.54 -11.88
C TYR A 519 -4.44 -25.34 -11.69
N LEU A 520 -4.79 -25.11 -10.43
CA LEU A 520 -5.48 -23.91 -9.95
C LEU A 520 -4.82 -23.55 -8.62
N PRO A 521 -4.51 -22.27 -8.40
CA PRO A 521 -4.00 -21.81 -7.10
C PRO A 521 -5.06 -21.94 -6.01
N SER A 522 -4.63 -21.90 -4.75
CA SER A 522 -5.53 -22.14 -3.61
C SER A 522 -6.75 -21.23 -3.57
N TYR A 523 -6.56 -19.93 -3.77
CA TYR A 523 -7.66 -18.96 -3.71
C TYR A 523 -8.78 -19.25 -4.72
N GLU A 524 -8.45 -19.74 -5.93
CA GLU A 524 -9.48 -20.13 -6.91
C GLU A 524 -10.16 -21.44 -6.53
N LEU A 525 -9.41 -22.41 -5.98
CA LEU A 525 -9.99 -23.65 -5.47
C LEU A 525 -10.96 -23.38 -4.33
N ASP A 526 -10.66 -22.40 -3.47
CA ASP A 526 -11.52 -21.98 -2.37
C ASP A 526 -12.74 -21.20 -2.83
N GLU A 527 -12.61 -20.31 -3.83
CA GLU A 527 -13.79 -19.73 -4.47
C GLU A 527 -14.73 -20.82 -5.04
N LEU A 528 -14.17 -21.83 -5.69
CA LEU A 528 -14.93 -22.98 -6.21
C LEU A 528 -15.49 -23.87 -5.10
N LEU A 529 -14.85 -23.88 -3.92
CA LEU A 529 -15.34 -24.60 -2.76
C LEU A 529 -16.60 -23.94 -2.18
N LEU A 530 -16.60 -22.59 -2.13
CA LEU A 530 -17.65 -21.75 -1.55
C LEU A 530 -18.84 -21.47 -2.47
N LYS A 531 -18.70 -21.62 -3.79
CA LYS A 531 -19.83 -21.48 -4.74
C LYS A 531 -20.95 -22.47 -4.38
N GLU A 532 -22.14 -21.94 -4.14
CA GLU A 532 -23.31 -22.69 -3.64
C GLU A 532 -23.61 -23.98 -4.42
N ASP A 533 -24.23 -24.88 -3.65
CA ASP A 533 -24.45 -26.32 -3.77
C ASP A 533 -25.20 -26.84 -5.04
N ASN A 534 -25.28 -26.04 -6.11
CA ASN A 534 -25.84 -26.41 -7.41
C ASN A 534 -24.82 -26.36 -8.57
N ASP A 535 -23.62 -25.81 -8.37
CA ASP A 535 -22.53 -25.94 -9.34
C ASP A 535 -21.67 -27.18 -9.04
N LEU A 536 -22.11 -28.34 -9.56
CA LEU A 536 -21.39 -29.62 -9.43
C LEU A 536 -20.11 -29.69 -10.30
N SER A 537 -19.64 -28.58 -10.87
CA SER A 537 -18.43 -28.58 -11.70
C SER A 537 -17.15 -28.87 -10.89
N PHE A 538 -17.07 -28.40 -9.64
CA PHE A 538 -15.88 -28.63 -8.80
C PHE A 538 -16.06 -29.81 -7.82
N ARG A 539 -15.46 -30.95 -8.18
CA ARG A 539 -15.41 -32.16 -7.37
C ARG A 539 -14.14 -32.18 -6.51
N LEU A 540 -14.32 -32.20 -5.19
CA LEU A 540 -13.24 -32.51 -4.24
C LEU A 540 -12.65 -33.90 -4.54
N ARG A 541 -11.31 -33.97 -4.59
CA ARG A 541 -10.55 -35.19 -4.86
C ARG A 541 -10.45 -36.04 -3.59
N THR A 542 -10.48 -37.35 -3.78
CA THR A 542 -10.27 -38.36 -2.73
C THR A 542 -8.84 -38.90 -2.77
N GLU A 543 -8.44 -39.71 -1.78
CA GLU A 543 -7.14 -40.41 -1.75
C GLU A 543 -6.93 -41.32 -2.98
N ASP A 544 -8.01 -41.77 -3.65
CA ASP A 544 -7.94 -42.56 -4.89
C ASP A 544 -7.69 -41.69 -6.15
N ASP A 545 -7.84 -40.38 -6.03
CA ASP A 545 -7.58 -39.41 -7.10
C ASP A 545 -6.12 -38.90 -7.03
N ARG A 546 -5.71 -38.05 -7.99
CA ARG A 546 -4.38 -37.39 -7.96
C ARG A 546 -4.27 -36.48 -6.74
N ASP A 547 -3.18 -36.66 -6.00
CA ASP A 547 -2.82 -35.84 -4.84
C ASP A 547 -2.73 -34.35 -5.21
N TYR A 548 -3.38 -33.50 -4.43
CA TYR A 548 -3.36 -32.04 -4.60
C TYR A 548 -1.93 -31.47 -4.54
N ARG A 549 -1.05 -32.08 -3.76
CA ARG A 549 0.35 -31.62 -3.60
C ARG A 549 1.16 -31.72 -4.88
N LEU A 550 0.80 -32.66 -5.76
CA LEU A 550 1.41 -32.79 -7.09
C LEU A 550 1.00 -31.65 -8.03
N ASP A 551 0.05 -30.83 -7.60
CA ASP A 551 -0.37 -29.60 -8.28
C ASP A 551 0.05 -28.36 -7.46
N GLY A 552 0.90 -28.50 -6.43
CA GLY A 552 1.39 -27.35 -5.68
C GLY A 552 0.42 -26.78 -4.65
N VAL A 553 -0.66 -27.50 -4.30
CA VAL A 553 -1.66 -27.07 -3.31
C VAL A 553 -1.91 -28.16 -2.26
N GLN A 554 -2.34 -27.79 -1.07
CA GLN A 554 -2.64 -28.69 0.04
C GLN A 554 -4.06 -28.43 0.58
N LEU A 555 -4.77 -29.51 0.89
CA LEU A 555 -6.09 -29.46 1.50
C LEU A 555 -5.96 -29.43 3.04
N TYR A 556 -6.65 -28.50 3.68
CA TYR A 556 -6.70 -28.33 5.12
C TYR A 556 -8.12 -28.49 5.66
N CYS A 557 -8.20 -28.77 6.95
CA CYS A 557 -9.45 -28.92 7.69
C CYS A 557 -9.56 -27.84 8.75
N ARG A 558 -10.63 -27.04 8.71
CA ARG A 558 -10.83 -25.94 9.65
C ARG A 558 -10.92 -26.46 11.08
N GLY A 559 -10.09 -25.93 11.98
CA GLY A 559 -9.92 -26.42 13.35
C GLY A 559 -11.23 -26.45 14.16
N TRP A 560 -12.10 -25.45 13.99
CA TRP A 560 -13.40 -25.39 14.68
C TRP A 560 -14.37 -26.51 14.29
N TYR A 561 -14.23 -27.09 13.08
CA TYR A 561 -14.96 -28.31 12.74
C TYR A 561 -14.44 -29.50 13.55
N LEU A 562 -13.11 -29.63 13.67
CA LEU A 562 -12.46 -30.73 14.37
C LEU A 562 -12.75 -30.70 15.88
N ALA A 563 -12.79 -29.49 16.46
CA ALA A 563 -13.16 -29.28 17.87
C ALA A 563 -14.55 -29.86 18.19
N LYS A 564 -15.53 -29.73 17.27
CA LYS A 564 -16.87 -30.32 17.44
C LYS A 564 -16.88 -31.85 17.51
N TYR A 565 -15.83 -32.51 17.00
CA TYR A 565 -15.65 -33.96 17.07
C TYR A 565 -14.77 -34.40 18.25
N GLY A 566 -14.45 -33.50 19.19
CA GLY A 566 -13.66 -33.82 20.38
C GLY A 566 -12.19 -34.10 20.09
N ILE A 567 -11.66 -33.59 18.98
CA ILE A 567 -10.22 -33.62 18.69
C ILE A 567 -9.60 -32.41 19.37
N GLU A 568 -8.98 -32.64 20.53
CA GLU A 568 -8.28 -31.58 21.28
C GLU A 568 -7.10 -31.06 20.47
N MET A 569 -7.05 -29.74 20.28
CA MET A 569 -6.01 -29.05 19.51
C MET A 569 -4.73 -28.80 20.34
N GLN A 570 -4.56 -29.39 21.52
CA GLN A 570 -3.53 -29.03 22.52
C GLN A 570 -2.06 -29.08 22.05
N HIS A 571 -1.76 -29.71 20.91
CA HIS A 571 -0.41 -29.75 20.32
C HIS A 571 -0.31 -29.11 18.92
N TRP A 572 -1.40 -28.56 18.38
CA TRP A 572 -1.42 -27.94 17.07
C TRP A 572 -1.16 -26.45 17.25
N THR A 573 0.10 -26.09 17.46
CA THR A 573 0.56 -24.71 17.68
C THR A 573 0.42 -23.81 16.45
N ARG A 574 -0.08 -24.34 15.32
CA ARG A 574 -0.43 -23.60 14.10
C ARG A 574 -1.80 -24.07 13.64
N GLU A 575 -2.73 -23.14 13.56
CA GLU A 575 -4.16 -23.39 13.50
C GLU A 575 -4.56 -24.05 12.17
N THR A 576 -5.32 -25.16 12.24
CA THR A 576 -5.82 -26.02 11.16
C THR A 576 -4.87 -27.13 10.64
N PRO A 577 -5.19 -28.43 10.87
CA PRO A 577 -4.36 -29.50 10.35
C PRO A 577 -4.68 -29.80 8.88
N MET A 578 -3.64 -30.23 8.15
CA MET A 578 -3.81 -30.82 6.83
C MET A 578 -4.76 -32.02 6.89
N CYS A 579 -5.49 -32.26 5.80
CA CYS A 579 -6.35 -33.43 5.73
C CYS A 579 -6.48 -33.99 4.31
N SER A 580 -6.90 -35.25 4.23
CA SER A 580 -7.16 -35.96 2.97
C SER A 580 -8.53 -36.61 3.01
N ILE A 581 -9.26 -36.53 1.89
CA ILE A 581 -10.60 -37.11 1.79
C ILE A 581 -10.45 -38.57 1.41
N VAL A 582 -10.67 -39.48 2.35
CA VAL A 582 -10.66 -40.94 2.10
C VAL A 582 -11.74 -41.32 1.10
N ARG A 583 -12.97 -40.83 1.31
CA ARG A 583 -14.09 -41.00 0.36
C ARG A 583 -15.26 -40.07 0.64
N LYS A 584 -16.06 -39.82 -0.39
CA LYS A 584 -17.35 -39.14 -0.28
C LYS A 584 -18.43 -40.08 0.26
N LEU A 585 -19.20 -39.63 1.26
CA LEU A 585 -20.27 -40.41 1.91
C LEU A 585 -21.68 -39.99 1.48
N GLY A 586 -21.86 -38.73 1.07
CA GLY A 586 -23.12 -38.13 0.64
C GLY A 586 -22.89 -36.90 -0.23
N LYS A 587 -23.90 -36.05 -0.46
CA LYS A 587 -23.73 -34.82 -1.26
C LYS A 587 -22.71 -33.88 -0.62
N ASP A 588 -22.85 -33.69 0.69
CA ASP A 588 -22.09 -32.77 1.52
C ASP A 588 -21.61 -33.47 2.81
N SER A 589 -20.96 -34.61 2.64
CA SER A 589 -20.52 -35.44 3.78
C SER A 589 -19.35 -36.31 3.35
N TYR A 590 -18.25 -36.20 4.10
CA TYR A 590 -16.96 -36.77 3.72
C TYR A 590 -16.38 -37.62 4.86
N LEU A 591 -15.66 -38.68 4.49
CA LEU A 591 -14.78 -39.43 5.38
C LEU A 591 -13.37 -38.89 5.17
N VAL A 592 -12.76 -38.37 6.23
CA VAL A 592 -11.55 -37.55 6.15
C VAL A 592 -10.50 -38.11 7.09
N ARG A 593 -9.25 -38.18 6.64
CA ARG A 593 -8.10 -38.50 7.46
C ARG A 593 -7.34 -37.22 7.78
N ILE A 594 -7.11 -36.97 9.05
CA ILE A 594 -6.25 -35.87 9.48
C ILE A 594 -4.79 -36.29 9.32
N ILE A 595 -3.99 -35.37 8.81
CA ILE A 595 -2.59 -35.56 8.54
C ILE A 595 -1.81 -34.75 9.56
N GLU A 596 -0.88 -35.40 10.23
CA GLU A 596 0.01 -34.77 11.21
C GLU A 596 1.38 -34.54 10.59
N TRP A 597 1.92 -33.34 10.80
CA TRP A 597 3.31 -33.03 10.47
C TRP A 597 4.18 -33.47 11.64
N ILE A 598 5.14 -34.36 11.39
CA ILE A 598 6.12 -34.75 12.40
C ILE A 598 7.44 -34.10 11.98
N ASP A 599 7.83 -33.04 12.68
CA ASP A 599 9.16 -32.47 12.51
C ASP A 599 10.19 -33.42 13.13
N ASN A 600 10.88 -34.17 12.29
CA ASN A 600 11.89 -35.11 12.74
C ASN A 600 13.24 -34.40 12.71
N SER A 601 13.50 -33.59 13.75
CA SER A 601 14.70 -32.74 13.87
C SER A 601 16.03 -33.47 13.71
N LYS A 602 16.06 -34.79 13.86
CA LYS A 602 17.25 -35.63 13.70
C LYS A 602 17.59 -35.99 12.25
N ASP A 603 16.60 -36.13 11.39
CA ASP A 603 16.80 -36.54 9.99
C ASP A 603 16.76 -35.36 9.01
N ARG A 604 16.53 -34.14 9.53
CA ARG A 604 16.41 -32.89 8.73
C ARG A 604 15.46 -33.07 7.54
N ARG A 605 14.41 -33.87 7.75
CA ARG A 605 13.37 -34.17 6.78
C ARG A 605 12.03 -33.99 7.46
N SER A 606 11.20 -33.19 6.80
CA SER A 606 9.76 -33.21 7.01
C SER A 606 9.19 -34.48 6.39
N ASP A 607 9.17 -35.57 7.15
CA ASP A 607 8.57 -36.82 6.66
C ASP A 607 7.07 -36.83 6.95
N TYR A 608 6.28 -36.98 5.88
CA TYR A 608 4.84 -37.18 5.95
C TYR A 608 4.54 -38.60 6.45
N TYR A 609 4.40 -38.78 7.76
CA TYR A 609 4.01 -40.08 8.32
C TYR A 609 2.50 -40.30 8.21
N ALA A 610 2.02 -40.71 7.02
CA ALA A 610 0.73 -41.40 6.91
C ALA A 610 0.77 -42.86 7.43
N TYR A 611 1.93 -43.33 7.91
CA TYR A 611 2.19 -44.76 8.11
C TYR A 611 1.94 -45.28 9.54
N HIS A 612 1.46 -44.44 10.47
CA HIS A 612 0.92 -44.96 11.72
C HIS A 612 -0.58 -45.20 11.58
N GLN A 613 -1.03 -46.41 11.97
CA GLN A 613 -2.43 -46.85 12.07
C GLN A 613 -3.29 -46.01 13.05
N LYS A 614 -2.88 -44.78 13.37
CA LYS A 614 -3.41 -43.91 14.42
C LYS A 614 -3.85 -42.52 13.95
N SER A 615 -3.61 -42.11 12.70
CA SER A 615 -4.16 -40.83 12.20
C SER A 615 -5.69 -40.84 12.33
N PRO A 616 -6.29 -39.87 13.04
CA PRO A 616 -7.72 -39.88 13.29
C PRO A 616 -8.50 -39.76 11.98
N ILE A 617 -9.50 -40.64 11.81
CA ILE A 617 -10.43 -40.62 10.68
C ILE A 617 -11.76 -40.06 11.19
N ILE A 618 -12.18 -38.95 10.61
CA ILE A 618 -13.40 -38.26 10.97
C ILE A 618 -14.46 -38.56 9.92
N ARG A 619 -15.66 -38.86 10.40
CA ARG A 619 -16.80 -39.17 9.55
C ARG A 619 -17.81 -38.02 9.60
N GLY A 620 -18.22 -37.59 8.42
CA GLY A 620 -19.36 -36.69 8.27
C GLY A 620 -18.99 -35.22 8.26
N LEU A 621 -17.73 -34.88 7.99
CA LEU A 621 -17.35 -33.49 7.76
C LEU A 621 -18.09 -32.96 6.52
N PRO A 622 -18.68 -31.76 6.57
CA PRO A 622 -19.25 -31.07 5.42
C PRO A 622 -18.16 -30.46 4.51
N ARG A 623 -18.54 -29.96 3.33
CA ARG A 623 -17.63 -29.37 2.33
C ARG A 623 -16.98 -28.08 2.82
N ASP A 624 -17.69 -27.26 3.58
CA ASP A 624 -17.19 -26.01 4.17
C ASP A 624 -16.19 -26.25 5.32
N ALA A 625 -16.00 -27.52 5.72
CA ALA A 625 -14.93 -27.89 6.64
C ALA A 625 -13.54 -27.87 6.01
N PHE A 626 -13.45 -27.75 4.69
CA PHE A 626 -12.19 -27.72 3.96
C PHE A 626 -11.82 -26.32 3.51
N PHE A 627 -10.55 -26.16 3.18
CA PHE A 627 -10.01 -25.06 2.38
C PHE A 627 -8.66 -25.50 1.79
N PHE A 628 -8.13 -24.74 0.84
CA PHE A 628 -6.87 -25.01 0.18
C PHE A 628 -5.82 -23.96 0.54
N GLU A 629 -4.56 -24.36 0.56
CA GLU A 629 -3.44 -23.41 0.53
C GLU A 629 -2.44 -23.84 -0.53
N ASP A 630 -1.74 -22.88 -1.12
CA ASP A 630 -0.59 -23.19 -1.96
C ASP A 630 0.52 -23.76 -1.07
N LEU A 631 1.24 -24.76 -1.58
CA LEU A 631 2.47 -25.20 -0.94
C LEU A 631 3.50 -24.05 -0.96
N PRO A 632 4.42 -23.98 0.01
CA PRO A 632 5.49 -23.00 0.02
C PRO A 632 6.22 -22.96 -1.33
N TYR A 633 6.46 -21.76 -1.85
CA TYR A 633 7.06 -21.50 -3.17
C TYR A 633 6.35 -22.14 -4.38
N ALA A 634 5.10 -22.62 -4.25
CA ALA A 634 4.33 -23.18 -5.37
C ALA A 634 3.40 -22.16 -6.05
N ARG A 635 3.26 -20.95 -5.52
CA ARG A 635 2.52 -19.87 -6.19
C ARG A 635 3.25 -19.40 -7.45
N ASP A 636 2.49 -18.91 -8.43
CA ASP A 636 3.02 -18.38 -9.69
C ASP A 636 4.09 -17.30 -9.48
N ILE A 637 3.94 -16.46 -8.45
CA ILE A 637 4.90 -15.39 -8.13
C ILE A 637 6.29 -15.88 -7.69
N HIS A 638 6.40 -17.13 -7.21
CA HIS A 638 7.67 -17.73 -6.80
C HIS A 638 8.38 -18.48 -7.93
N GLN A 639 7.73 -18.66 -9.08
CA GLN A 639 8.24 -19.55 -10.10
C GLN A 639 9.34 -18.90 -10.93
N GLU A 640 10.40 -19.65 -11.21
CA GLU A 640 11.50 -19.22 -12.09
C GLU A 640 11.04 -18.91 -13.51
N TRP A 641 9.96 -19.57 -13.96
CA TRP A 641 9.37 -19.31 -15.27
C TRP A 641 8.50 -18.04 -15.29
N ALA A 642 8.18 -17.43 -14.15
CA ALA A 642 7.39 -16.21 -14.13
C ALA A 642 8.20 -15.05 -14.70
N PHE A 643 7.60 -14.26 -15.60
CA PHE A 643 8.33 -13.20 -16.27
C PHE A 643 8.73 -12.07 -15.32
N ARG A 644 10.02 -11.72 -15.31
CA ARG A 644 10.61 -10.64 -14.50
C ARG A 644 11.48 -9.73 -15.37
N HIS A 645 11.08 -8.48 -15.55
CA HIS A 645 11.85 -7.49 -16.28
C HIS A 645 11.33 -6.07 -15.97
N PRO A 646 12.19 -5.12 -15.57
CA PRO A 646 11.80 -3.74 -15.39
C PRO A 646 11.62 -3.03 -16.73
N MET A 647 10.97 -1.88 -16.71
CA MET A 647 10.78 -1.02 -17.87
C MET A 647 12.08 -0.24 -18.16
N MET A 648 12.45 -0.07 -19.42
CA MET A 648 13.70 0.63 -19.77
C MET A 648 13.50 2.14 -19.86
N ILE A 649 14.38 2.89 -19.17
CA ILE A 649 14.50 4.32 -19.33
C ILE A 649 15.27 4.61 -20.63
N PRO A 650 14.74 5.47 -21.52
CA PRO A 650 15.44 5.87 -22.74
C PRO A 650 16.81 6.52 -22.46
N ASP A 651 17.77 6.23 -23.32
CA ASP A 651 19.17 6.66 -23.25
C ASP A 651 19.33 8.20 -23.24
N ASP A 652 18.39 8.92 -23.89
CA ASP A 652 18.34 10.38 -23.93
C ASP A 652 17.75 11.01 -22.65
N MET A 653 17.03 10.23 -21.86
CA MET A 653 16.48 10.65 -20.57
C MET A 653 17.40 10.29 -19.39
N PHE A 654 18.15 9.19 -19.49
CA PHE A 654 18.96 8.67 -18.38
C PHE A 654 20.28 9.45 -18.19
N PRO A 655 20.54 10.05 -17.01
CA PRO A 655 21.78 10.74 -16.71
C PRO A 655 23.02 9.85 -16.90
N LYS A 656 23.99 10.33 -17.68
CA LYS A 656 25.24 9.59 -17.94
C LYS A 656 26.04 9.30 -16.67
N ILE A 657 25.95 10.18 -15.66
CA ILE A 657 26.65 10.04 -14.38
C ILE A 657 26.11 8.87 -13.54
N TRP A 658 24.90 8.38 -13.84
CA TRP A 658 24.30 7.23 -13.18
C TRP A 658 24.68 5.89 -13.82
N LYS A 659 25.44 5.89 -14.92
CA LYS A 659 25.86 4.65 -15.59
C LYS A 659 27.06 4.05 -14.84
N ASN A 660 26.77 3.19 -13.85
CA ASN A 660 27.75 2.58 -12.95
C ASN A 660 28.00 1.08 -13.20
N ALA A 661 27.30 0.46 -14.17
CA ALA A 661 27.52 -0.93 -14.53
C ALA A 661 28.41 -1.03 -15.79
N ASP A 662 29.53 -1.76 -15.67
CA ASP A 662 30.45 -2.10 -16.76
C ASP A 662 29.84 -3.17 -17.69
N ASN A 663 28.71 -2.86 -18.31
CA ASN A 663 28.11 -3.69 -19.33
C ASN A 663 28.60 -3.21 -20.71
N GLU A 664 29.71 -3.77 -21.19
CA GLU A 664 29.89 -3.79 -22.64
C GLU A 664 28.74 -4.62 -23.24
N PRO A 665 28.12 -4.18 -24.36
CA PRO A 665 26.94 -4.82 -24.97
C PRO A 665 27.29 -6.15 -25.68
N ASN A 666 28.01 -7.03 -24.99
CA ASN A 666 28.50 -8.33 -25.46
C ASN A 666 27.41 -9.41 -25.34
N GLY A 667 26.14 -9.05 -25.58
CA GLY A 667 25.03 -10.00 -25.66
C GLY A 667 24.56 -10.60 -24.33
N ARG A 668 24.84 -9.95 -23.19
CA ARG A 668 24.17 -10.31 -21.92
C ARG A 668 22.68 -9.95 -22.01
N THR A 669 21.83 -10.86 -21.55
CA THR A 669 20.48 -10.52 -21.12
C THR A 669 20.58 -9.55 -19.94
N PHE A 670 19.84 -8.44 -19.99
CA PHE A 670 19.66 -7.56 -18.84
C PHE A 670 19.25 -8.43 -17.62
N LEU A 671 19.86 -8.22 -16.43
CA LEU A 671 19.65 -8.96 -15.16
C LEU A 671 20.49 -10.24 -14.90
N GLU A 672 21.82 -10.20 -15.00
CA GLU A 672 22.62 -11.19 -14.26
C GLU A 672 22.87 -10.66 -12.85
N PHE A 673 22.44 -11.40 -11.82
CA PHE A 673 22.78 -11.12 -10.42
C PHE A 673 24.30 -11.03 -10.32
N VAL A 674 24.80 -9.87 -9.87
CA VAL A 674 26.24 -9.66 -9.84
C VAL A 674 26.76 -10.22 -8.53
N LYS A 675 27.48 -11.34 -8.61
CA LYS A 675 28.12 -12.07 -7.50
C LYS A 675 29.16 -11.24 -6.70
N ARG A 676 29.19 -9.91 -6.80
CA ARG A 676 30.14 -9.02 -6.10
C ARG A 676 30.17 -9.27 -4.58
N ALA A 677 29.04 -9.61 -3.96
CA ALA A 677 28.99 -9.89 -2.53
C ALA A 677 29.52 -11.26 -2.11
N LEU A 678 29.56 -12.27 -3.01
CA LEU A 678 30.05 -13.61 -2.62
C LEU A 678 31.59 -13.69 -2.60
N ASP A 679 32.30 -12.73 -3.19
CA ASP A 679 33.78 -12.68 -3.13
C ASP A 679 34.29 -12.09 -1.80
N ASP A 680 33.45 -11.35 -1.09
CA ASP A 680 33.74 -10.90 0.28
C ASP A 680 33.30 -11.96 1.32
N GLU A 681 32.37 -12.87 0.97
CA GLU A 681 31.94 -14.00 1.81
C GLU A 681 33.05 -15.01 2.17
N GLU A 682 34.07 -15.20 1.33
CA GLU A 682 35.19 -16.09 1.65
C GLU A 682 36.17 -15.49 2.67
N LYS A 683 36.15 -14.17 2.91
CA LYS A 683 37.11 -13.52 3.82
C LYS A 683 36.59 -13.42 5.26
N ASP A 684 35.33 -13.07 5.45
CA ASP A 684 34.79 -12.85 6.80
C ASP A 684 34.59 -14.16 7.57
N ASP A 685 34.33 -15.27 6.87
CA ASP A 685 34.23 -16.61 7.45
C ASP A 685 35.61 -17.20 7.87
N GLU A 686 36.73 -16.58 7.47
CA GLU A 686 38.09 -16.94 7.92
C GLU A 686 38.53 -16.15 9.16
N ASP A 687 37.99 -14.95 9.41
CA ASP A 687 38.44 -14.05 10.50
C ASP A 687 37.64 -14.21 11.82
N GLU A 688 36.44 -14.80 11.83
CA GLU A 688 35.69 -15.08 13.09
C GLU A 688 36.18 -16.35 13.84
N GLY A 689 37.37 -16.86 13.52
CA GLY A 689 37.86 -18.16 13.97
C GLY A 689 38.86 -18.19 15.14
N GLU A 690 39.35 -17.05 15.67
CA GLU A 690 40.53 -17.09 16.55
C GLU A 690 40.49 -16.35 17.92
N ASP A 691 39.40 -15.68 18.35
CA ASP A 691 39.52 -14.74 19.50
C ASP A 691 38.74 -15.05 20.80
N ASP A 692 38.16 -16.24 21.02
CA ASP A 692 37.39 -16.54 22.26
C ASP A 692 37.98 -17.67 23.14
N ASP A 693 39.30 -17.65 23.40
CA ASP A 693 39.90 -18.43 24.49
C ASP A 693 40.94 -17.56 25.22
N ASP A 694 40.53 -16.85 26.27
CA ASP A 694 41.30 -16.56 27.49
C ASP A 694 40.64 -15.39 28.26
N ASP A 695 39.96 -15.70 29.38
CA ASP A 695 40.09 -14.98 30.67
C ASP A 695 39.11 -15.60 31.70
N ASP A 696 39.56 -16.72 32.29
CA ASP A 696 39.22 -17.08 33.66
C ASP A 696 39.96 -16.12 34.59
N ASP A 697 39.31 -15.55 35.61
CA ASP A 697 39.91 -15.50 36.95
C ASP A 697 38.88 -15.22 38.06
N GLU A 698 39.16 -15.93 39.15
CA GLU A 698 38.50 -16.07 40.44
C GLU A 698 38.35 -14.75 41.23
N ASP A 699 37.31 -14.60 42.06
CA ASP A 699 37.54 -14.32 43.50
C ASP A 699 36.29 -14.56 44.37
N GLU A 700 36.47 -15.40 45.39
CA GLU A 700 35.60 -15.59 46.54
C GLU A 700 36.02 -14.59 47.66
N GLY A 701 35.09 -14.15 48.52
CA GLY A 701 35.47 -13.83 49.91
C GLY A 701 34.85 -12.59 50.58
N GLU A 702 33.92 -12.88 51.49
CA GLU A 702 33.86 -12.43 52.91
C GLU A 702 33.71 -10.93 53.30
N ASP A 703 32.58 -10.69 53.98
CA ASP A 703 32.38 -10.05 55.30
C ASP A 703 32.86 -8.61 55.62
N ASP A 704 31.91 -7.78 56.12
CA ASP A 704 31.96 -7.09 57.43
C ASP A 704 30.77 -6.08 57.60
N ASP A 705 29.76 -6.50 58.36
CA ASP A 705 29.25 -5.95 59.64
C ASP A 705 28.89 -4.45 59.88
N ASP A 706 27.83 -4.30 60.71
CA ASP A 706 27.42 -3.24 61.67
C ASP A 706 26.67 -1.98 61.14
N ASP A 707 25.58 -1.43 61.74
CA ASP A 707 24.83 -1.71 62.99
C ASP A 707 23.59 -0.76 63.12
N ASP A 708 22.65 -1.13 64.01
CA ASP A 708 21.71 -0.34 64.86
C ASP A 708 20.53 0.46 64.23
N ASP A 709 19.31 0.59 64.79
CA ASP A 709 18.60 0.18 66.04
C ASP A 709 17.11 0.63 65.86
N GLU A 710 16.08 -0.21 66.04
CA GLU A 710 15.21 -0.45 67.25
C GLU A 710 13.94 0.43 67.46
N ASN A 711 12.89 -0.29 67.94
CA ASN A 711 11.64 0.07 68.67
C ASN A 711 10.36 0.37 67.88
N GLU A 712 9.28 -0.44 67.90
CA GLU A 712 8.41 -1.05 68.96
C GLU A 712 7.14 -0.23 69.31
N GLU A 713 6.09 -0.97 69.69
CA GLU A 713 4.72 -0.63 70.15
C GLU A 713 3.62 -0.58 69.06
N GLU A 714 2.75 -1.57 68.87
CA GLU A 714 1.69 -2.21 69.70
C GLU A 714 0.28 -1.60 69.56
N GLU A 715 -0.63 -2.49 69.13
CA GLU A 715 -2.04 -2.70 69.53
C GLU A 715 -3.25 -1.98 68.87
N ASP A 716 -4.27 -2.86 68.65
CA ASP A 716 -5.73 -2.69 68.57
C ASP A 716 -6.40 -2.34 67.22
N ASN A 717 -7.50 -2.95 66.76
CA ASN A 717 -8.37 -4.03 67.27
C ASN A 717 -9.41 -4.45 66.17
N GLU A 718 -9.88 -5.71 66.25
CA GLU A 718 -11.27 -6.22 65.95
C GLU A 718 -11.86 -6.06 64.51
N ASP A 719 -12.62 -6.99 63.90
CA ASP A 719 -13.48 -8.06 64.42
C ASP A 719 -13.94 -9.07 63.32
N TYR A 720 -14.54 -10.18 63.78
CA TYR A 720 -14.96 -11.48 63.18
C TYR A 720 -15.96 -11.45 61.99
N GLN A 721 -15.88 -12.35 60.98
CA GLN A 721 -16.37 -13.75 60.86
C GLN A 721 -17.91 -14.00 60.88
N ASN A 722 -18.40 -14.51 59.73
CA ASN A 722 -19.33 -15.65 59.48
C ASN A 722 -20.83 -15.72 59.88
N ASP A 723 -21.53 -16.56 59.08
CA ASP A 723 -22.81 -17.31 59.22
C ASP A 723 -23.95 -16.81 58.27
N GLU A 724 -24.38 -17.55 57.23
CA GLU A 724 -25.25 -18.78 57.18
C GLU A 724 -26.67 -18.53 57.76
N GLU A 725 -27.82 -19.01 57.28
CA GLU A 725 -28.38 -19.72 56.11
C GLU A 725 -29.92 -19.83 56.35
N GLU A 726 -30.69 -20.41 55.40
CA GLU A 726 -32.04 -21.03 55.55
C GLU A 726 -33.29 -20.13 55.75
N ASP A 727 -34.53 -20.55 55.51
CA ASP A 727 -35.28 -21.29 54.45
C ASP A 727 -36.77 -21.15 54.88
N ASP A 728 -37.73 -21.33 53.95
CA ASP A 728 -39.05 -22.00 54.15
C ASP A 728 -40.18 -21.54 53.20
N ASP A 729 -40.97 -22.54 52.84
CA ASP A 729 -41.93 -22.74 51.75
C ASP A 729 -43.37 -22.14 51.92
N ASP A 730 -44.12 -22.04 50.82
CA ASP A 730 -45.33 -22.87 50.49
C ASP A 730 -46.31 -22.22 49.48
N ASP A 731 -46.58 -22.98 48.40
CA ASP A 731 -47.82 -23.26 47.63
C ASP A 731 -48.84 -22.18 47.18
N ASP A 732 -49.14 -22.15 45.87
CA ASP A 732 -50.45 -22.63 45.35
C ASP A 732 -50.54 -22.75 43.80
N ASP A 733 -51.38 -23.70 43.39
CA ASP A 733 -51.61 -24.36 42.11
C ASP A 733 -52.44 -23.55 41.05
N GLN A 734 -52.12 -23.65 39.75
CA GLN A 734 -53.10 -24.04 38.68
C GLN A 734 -52.54 -24.06 37.23
N SER A 735 -52.92 -25.15 36.56
CA SER A 735 -52.70 -25.63 35.18
C SER A 735 -53.05 -24.71 33.98
N VAL A 736 -52.45 -24.96 32.80
CA VAL A 736 -53.10 -25.46 31.53
C VAL A 736 -52.24 -25.22 30.24
N ARG A 737 -51.87 -26.35 29.59
CA ARG A 737 -51.80 -26.74 28.14
C ARG A 737 -51.07 -25.97 27.00
N SER A 738 -50.47 -26.84 26.17
CA SER A 738 -50.32 -26.90 24.68
C SER A 738 -49.19 -26.08 24.05
N LYS A 739 -48.20 -26.61 23.29
CA LYS A 739 -48.11 -27.56 22.13
C LYS A 739 -48.80 -27.10 20.83
N GLN A 740 -47.96 -27.03 19.78
CA GLN A 740 -48.20 -26.88 18.32
C GLN A 740 -48.54 -25.45 17.86
N ARG A 741 -47.87 -24.91 16.83
CA ARG A 741 -47.57 -25.53 15.53
C ARG A 741 -46.40 -24.87 14.82
#